data_AF-A0A946EZ84-F1
#
_entry.id   AF-A0A946EZ84-F1
#
_cell.length_a   1.000
_cell.length_b   1.000
_cell.length_c   1.000
_cell.angle_alpha   90.00
_cell.angle_beta   90.00
_cell.angle_gamma   90.00
#
_symmetry.space_group_name_H-M   'P 1'
#
loop_
_entity.id
_entity.type
_entity.pdbx_description
1 polymer ?
#
loop_
_entity_poly.entity_id
_entity_poly.type
_entity_poly.pdbx_seq_one_letter_code
_entity_poly.pdbx_strand_id
1 'polypeptide(L)'
;MKRTTLFAIFLPLLAVCTGVFLTSAEDPHQKFKGDDAAMMRWLMGELCTEEGVYFTGSGNCVNCHAPDPDGEALVDENGHTVSPVVDWQATMMANSARDPFWKAKVAHEGLVNPEHRESIENVCTACHAPQGFHEAHLTGTAGPNGYTMADLADDALGLDGVGCAACHTIDDINLAGRSNGDLPINPENVAWGGFENPWDGLMSGQTGFIPVYGEHMRNSEVCASCHSLYVHTQDLEGEETGQVYFEQTTYLEWVNSAFNAENVQCQGCHMPLVEGGAIAATQPNWLFPQRFGKHHLVGGNAFMLKLMRDNAVALELSASPTQFDSTIARTTRSLQNETAQLRLIQLPSPIGEWAFEVEVGNAAGHKFPSGYPSRMAFLEFVLISSAGDTLFHSGQWSPEEGLNGRDATYEPHWNEIVSEDQVQVYETVFGDVSGTPTQLLERASVLLKDNRVPPRGFYMNHVTYDTVRFGPMAELDLDFNHSRNEDGSVGDEGSGTDRLVYRIADLSGTASVQAHARLQYVSVPARWVSGMFEYADQSEAIATFEAMFNASDRTPVVMKAVSAQGWMGYSDDIEGWRVAPNPVAEGNTIRLIPPQGQAAELVWLTDASGRVLREVSVYEAMNGHSVTGLPSGVYFARIQLLGGEWQNIRWVKT
;
A
#
# COMPACT_ATOMS: atom_id res chain seq x y z
N MET A 1 -64.55 -45.56 35.03
CA MET A 1 -64.72 -46.76 34.17
C MET A 1 -64.56 -46.31 32.72
N LYS A 2 -63.73 -47.05 31.94
CA LYS A 2 -63.41 -46.93 30.50
C LYS A 2 -62.38 -45.86 30.06
N ARG A 3 -61.22 -46.39 29.67
CA ARG A 3 -60.13 -45.81 28.86
C ARG A 3 -60.59 -45.56 27.42
N THR A 4 -60.02 -44.55 26.75
CA THR A 4 -59.45 -44.74 25.40
C THR A 4 -58.43 -43.65 25.08
N THR A 5 -57.24 -44.11 24.73
CA THR A 5 -56.07 -43.38 24.22
C THR A 5 -56.35 -42.86 22.81
N LEU A 6 -55.91 -41.64 22.48
CA LEU A 6 -55.80 -41.16 21.10
C LEU A 6 -54.42 -40.53 20.91
N PHE A 7 -53.62 -41.20 20.07
CA PHE A 7 -52.38 -40.71 19.49
C PHE A 7 -52.69 -39.51 18.58
N ALA A 8 -52.05 -38.37 18.81
CA ALA A 8 -51.96 -37.31 17.81
C ALA A 8 -50.55 -37.33 17.21
N ILE A 9 -50.49 -37.70 15.94
CA ILE A 9 -49.31 -37.70 15.09
C ILE A 9 -48.88 -36.25 14.85
N PHE A 10 -47.63 -35.93 15.18
CA PHE A 10 -46.95 -34.72 14.72
C PHE A 10 -46.69 -34.84 13.22
N LEU A 11 -47.27 -33.95 12.42
CA LEU A 11 -46.83 -33.65 11.05
C LEU A 11 -46.51 -32.14 10.99
N PRO A 12 -45.35 -31.72 10.45
CA PRO A 12 -44.93 -30.33 10.48
C PRO A 12 -45.67 -29.53 9.41
N LEU A 13 -46.17 -28.36 9.80
CA LEU A 13 -46.82 -27.37 8.93
C LEU A 13 -45.74 -26.64 8.12
N LEU A 14 -45.27 -27.31 7.07
CA LEU A 14 -44.42 -26.74 6.03
C LEU A 14 -45.30 -25.98 5.03
N ALA A 15 -45.89 -24.85 5.44
CA ALA A 15 -46.69 -24.01 4.54
C ALA A 15 -47.00 -22.61 5.13
N VAL A 16 -45.99 -21.81 5.50
CA VAL A 16 -46.18 -20.34 5.74
C VAL A 16 -45.03 -19.46 5.18
N CYS A 17 -43.97 -20.01 4.57
CA CYS A 17 -42.83 -19.22 4.07
C CYS A 17 -42.78 -19.04 2.53
N THR A 18 -43.93 -18.97 1.86
CA THR A 18 -44.01 -18.72 0.41
C THR A 18 -44.97 -17.57 0.08
N GLY A 19 -44.84 -16.45 0.81
CA GLY A 19 -45.74 -15.30 0.68
C GLY A 19 -45.09 -13.91 0.64
N VAL A 20 -43.76 -13.79 0.57
CA VAL A 20 -43.07 -12.48 0.47
C VAL A 20 -41.80 -12.57 -0.41
N PHE A 21 -41.91 -13.11 -1.63
CA PHE A 21 -40.80 -13.10 -2.60
C PHE A 21 -41.24 -12.81 -4.03
N LEU A 22 -42.29 -12.01 -4.22
CA LEU A 22 -42.67 -11.45 -5.51
C LEU A 22 -43.23 -10.04 -5.32
N THR A 23 -42.44 -9.11 -4.77
CA THR A 23 -42.58 -7.73 -5.21
C THR A 23 -41.94 -7.69 -6.59
N SER A 24 -42.76 -7.53 -7.62
CA SER A 24 -42.27 -7.06 -8.92
C SER A 24 -41.39 -5.84 -8.64
N ALA A 25 -40.09 -5.92 -8.93
CA ALA A 25 -39.29 -4.72 -9.05
C ALA A 25 -40.02 -3.85 -10.09
N GLU A 26 -40.64 -2.78 -9.63
CA GLU A 26 -41.27 -1.79 -10.51
C GLU A 26 -40.20 -1.33 -11.49
N ASP A 27 -40.51 -1.31 -12.78
CA ASP A 27 -39.59 -0.82 -13.81
C ASP A 27 -39.04 0.55 -13.36
N PRO A 28 -37.72 0.72 -13.17
CA PRO A 28 -37.15 1.97 -12.69
C PRO A 28 -37.60 3.18 -13.51
N HIS A 29 -37.78 3.03 -14.83
CA HIS A 29 -38.30 4.12 -15.67
C HIS A 29 -39.75 4.49 -15.31
N GLN A 30 -40.57 3.53 -14.89
CA GLN A 30 -41.93 3.77 -14.39
C GLN A 30 -41.92 4.37 -12.99
N LYS A 31 -41.04 3.88 -12.10
CA LYS A 31 -40.85 4.41 -10.74
C LYS A 31 -40.48 5.90 -10.77
N PHE A 32 -39.57 6.29 -11.66
CA PHE A 32 -39.06 7.66 -11.78
C PHE A 32 -39.78 8.49 -12.86
N LYS A 33 -40.83 7.94 -13.50
CA LYS A 33 -41.67 8.64 -14.49
C LYS A 33 -40.89 9.28 -15.65
N GLY A 34 -39.80 8.65 -16.08
CA GLY A 34 -38.91 9.17 -17.12
C GLY A 34 -37.94 10.26 -16.67
N ASP A 35 -37.76 10.46 -15.36
CA ASP A 35 -36.65 11.26 -14.82
C ASP A 35 -35.38 10.40 -14.79
N ASP A 36 -34.65 10.41 -15.90
CA ASP A 36 -33.42 9.63 -16.05
C ASP A 36 -32.34 10.06 -15.04
N ALA A 37 -32.32 11.33 -14.63
CA ALA A 37 -31.39 11.84 -13.62
C ALA A 37 -31.70 11.25 -12.23
N ALA A 38 -32.97 11.20 -11.85
CA ALA A 38 -33.40 10.56 -10.60
C ALA A 38 -33.14 9.05 -10.61
N MET A 39 -33.36 8.39 -11.75
CA MET A 39 -33.04 6.97 -11.91
C MET A 39 -31.53 6.71 -11.78
N MET A 40 -30.69 7.52 -12.43
CA MET A 40 -29.23 7.36 -12.34
C MET A 40 -28.71 7.63 -10.93
N ARG A 41 -29.22 8.65 -10.23
CA ARG A 41 -28.90 8.86 -8.80
C ARG A 41 -29.25 7.66 -7.94
N TRP A 42 -30.42 7.07 -8.16
CA TRP A 42 -30.82 5.86 -7.44
C TRP A 42 -29.92 4.66 -7.77
N LEU A 43 -29.54 4.47 -9.03
CA LEU A 43 -28.62 3.42 -9.45
C LEU A 43 -27.22 3.60 -8.85
N MET A 44 -26.78 4.84 -8.67
CA MET A 44 -25.52 5.19 -8.01
C MET A 44 -25.65 5.28 -6.48
N GLY A 45 -26.68 4.68 -5.87
CA GLY A 45 -26.77 4.56 -4.41
C GLY A 45 -27.12 5.86 -3.67
N GLU A 46 -27.83 6.80 -4.32
CA GLU A 46 -28.38 8.03 -3.72
C GLU A 46 -27.32 8.90 -3.02
N LEU A 47 -26.23 9.22 -3.73
CA LEU A 47 -25.22 10.19 -3.29
C LEU A 47 -25.83 11.53 -2.86
N CYS A 48 -25.14 12.25 -1.97
CA CYS A 48 -25.60 13.52 -1.40
C CYS A 48 -25.95 14.55 -2.49
N THR A 49 -27.13 15.16 -2.40
CA THR A 49 -27.57 16.23 -3.31
C THR A 49 -27.78 17.56 -2.58
N GLU A 50 -27.29 17.68 -1.35
CA GLU A 50 -27.38 18.94 -0.60
C GLU A 50 -26.59 20.05 -1.30
N GLU A 51 -27.11 21.27 -1.26
CA GLU A 51 -26.50 22.46 -1.84
C GLU A 51 -26.23 23.45 -0.73
N GLY A 52 -24.96 23.75 -0.51
CA GLY A 52 -24.49 24.83 0.37
C GLY A 52 -24.33 26.15 -0.39
N VAL A 53 -23.70 27.11 0.27
CA VAL A 53 -23.32 28.39 -0.34
C VAL A 53 -22.12 28.22 -1.25
N TYR A 54 -21.11 27.44 -0.83
CA TYR A 54 -19.83 27.27 -1.53
C TYR A 54 -19.62 25.85 -2.08
N PHE A 55 -20.40 24.88 -1.61
CA PHE A 55 -20.26 23.46 -1.98
C PHE A 55 -21.58 22.85 -2.44
N THR A 56 -21.48 21.75 -3.19
CA THR A 56 -22.61 20.93 -3.59
C THR A 56 -22.25 19.45 -3.45
N GLY A 57 -23.21 18.64 -3.04
CA GLY A 57 -23.02 17.21 -2.89
C GLY A 57 -22.72 16.51 -4.21
N SER A 58 -21.91 15.44 -4.14
CA SER A 58 -21.42 14.70 -5.31
C SER A 58 -22.55 14.05 -6.14
N GLY A 59 -23.73 13.85 -5.55
CA GLY A 59 -24.94 13.38 -6.20
C GLY A 59 -25.46 14.32 -7.30
N ASN A 60 -25.14 15.62 -7.23
CA ASN A 60 -25.49 16.57 -8.29
C ASN A 60 -24.60 16.41 -9.53
N CYS A 61 -23.43 15.78 -9.40
CA CYS A 61 -22.53 15.48 -10.52
C CYS A 61 -22.93 14.22 -11.30
N VAL A 62 -23.73 13.33 -10.69
CA VAL A 62 -24.16 12.03 -11.24
C VAL A 62 -24.89 12.17 -12.57
N ASN A 63 -25.64 13.26 -12.75
CA ASN A 63 -26.45 13.47 -13.95
C ASN A 63 -25.62 13.42 -15.25
N CYS A 64 -24.37 13.91 -15.19
CA CYS A 64 -23.49 14.01 -16.35
C CYS A 64 -22.27 13.08 -16.27
N HIS A 65 -21.83 12.71 -15.06
CA HIS A 65 -20.56 12.01 -14.85
C HIS A 65 -20.70 10.55 -14.38
N ALA A 66 -21.92 10.02 -14.28
CA ALA A 66 -22.17 8.59 -14.07
C ALA A 66 -22.07 7.78 -15.38
N PRO A 67 -21.97 6.44 -15.32
CA PRO A 67 -21.83 5.62 -16.52
C PRO A 67 -22.98 5.86 -17.50
N ASP A 68 -22.64 6.00 -18.78
CA ASP A 68 -23.63 6.14 -19.84
C ASP A 68 -24.37 4.80 -20.08
N PRO A 69 -25.70 4.74 -19.93
CA PRO A 69 -26.47 3.54 -20.22
C PRO A 69 -26.35 3.06 -21.68
N ASP A 70 -26.12 3.99 -22.61
CA ASP A 70 -25.96 3.67 -24.03
C ASP A 70 -24.51 3.27 -24.39
N GLY A 71 -23.56 3.52 -23.48
CA GLY A 71 -22.15 3.18 -23.65
C GLY A 71 -21.42 4.03 -24.70
N GLU A 72 -21.87 5.26 -24.95
CA GLU A 72 -21.24 6.18 -25.91
C GLU A 72 -20.29 7.17 -25.22
N ALA A 73 -20.64 7.60 -23.99
CA ALA A 73 -19.81 8.44 -23.14
C ALA A 73 -19.25 7.69 -21.93
N LEU A 74 -18.16 8.24 -21.37
CA LEU A 74 -17.51 7.70 -20.16
C LEU A 74 -17.15 6.22 -20.27
N VAL A 75 -16.78 5.78 -21.47
CA VAL A 75 -16.25 4.46 -21.76
C VAL A 75 -14.89 4.58 -22.43
N ASP A 76 -13.96 3.69 -22.09
CA ASP A 76 -12.69 3.58 -22.81
C ASP A 76 -12.83 2.80 -24.13
N GLU A 77 -11.73 2.69 -24.87
CA GLU A 77 -11.66 1.97 -26.15
C GLU A 77 -12.08 0.48 -26.08
N ASN A 78 -12.09 -0.10 -24.87
CA ASN A 78 -12.50 -1.48 -24.62
C ASN A 78 -13.94 -1.60 -24.09
N GLY A 79 -14.67 -0.48 -24.01
CA GLY A 79 -16.03 -0.41 -23.49
C GLY A 79 -16.12 -0.49 -21.96
N HIS A 80 -15.02 -0.32 -21.24
CA HIS A 80 -15.08 -0.23 -19.77
C HIS A 80 -15.42 1.19 -19.34
N THR A 81 -16.27 1.32 -18.31
CA THR A 81 -16.57 2.62 -17.72
C THR A 81 -15.31 3.32 -17.20
N VAL A 82 -15.19 4.60 -17.51
CA VAL A 82 -14.23 5.56 -16.97
C VAL A 82 -14.96 6.73 -16.29
N SER A 83 -16.21 6.50 -15.87
CA SER A 83 -17.01 7.43 -15.09
C SER A 83 -16.28 7.87 -13.81
N PRO A 84 -16.05 9.19 -13.62
CA PRO A 84 -15.48 9.72 -12.38
C PRO A 84 -16.27 9.29 -11.13
N VAL A 85 -17.61 9.27 -11.23
CA VAL A 85 -18.49 8.84 -10.12
C VAL A 85 -18.19 7.40 -9.71
N VAL A 86 -18.17 6.47 -10.68
CA VAL A 86 -17.93 5.05 -10.37
C VAL A 86 -16.53 4.79 -9.82
N ASP A 87 -15.52 5.48 -10.36
CA ASP A 87 -14.15 5.33 -9.89
C ASP A 87 -13.95 5.90 -8.48
N TRP A 88 -14.53 7.07 -8.19
CA TRP A 88 -14.40 7.78 -6.92
C TRP A 88 -15.22 7.13 -5.78
N GLN A 89 -16.46 6.74 -6.03
CA GLN A 89 -17.46 6.45 -4.98
C GLN A 89 -17.05 5.35 -3.98
N ALA A 90 -16.25 4.38 -4.42
CA ALA A 90 -15.76 3.29 -3.57
C ALA A 90 -14.36 3.54 -2.98
N THR A 91 -13.79 4.73 -3.17
CA THR A 91 -12.46 5.08 -2.65
C THR A 91 -12.51 5.46 -1.18
N MET A 92 -11.35 5.48 -0.51
CA MET A 92 -11.26 6.03 0.85
C MET A 92 -11.57 7.53 0.90
N MET A 93 -11.40 8.27 -0.20
CA MET A 93 -11.73 9.70 -0.27
C MET A 93 -13.24 9.93 -0.22
N ALA A 94 -14.02 9.18 -1.02
CA ALA A 94 -15.48 9.27 -0.98
C ALA A 94 -16.08 8.86 0.36
N ASN A 95 -15.39 7.99 1.09
CA ASN A 95 -15.87 7.43 2.35
C ASN A 95 -15.09 7.96 3.56
N SER A 96 -14.33 9.04 3.42
CA SER A 96 -13.41 9.56 4.45
C SER A 96 -14.12 9.98 5.73
N ALA A 97 -15.34 10.52 5.63
CA ALA A 97 -16.19 10.90 6.75
C ALA A 97 -17.02 9.73 7.31
N ARG A 98 -17.02 8.57 6.62
CA ARG A 98 -17.72 7.34 7.01
C ARG A 98 -16.79 6.21 7.42
N ASP A 99 -15.47 6.42 7.34
CA ASP A 99 -14.45 5.46 7.75
C ASP A 99 -14.57 5.16 9.26
N PRO A 100 -14.92 3.92 9.66
CA PRO A 100 -15.06 3.57 11.06
C PRO A 100 -13.74 3.60 11.81
N PHE A 101 -12.60 3.35 11.13
CA PHE A 101 -11.29 3.46 11.76
C PHE A 101 -10.98 4.91 12.11
N TRP A 102 -11.23 5.84 11.17
CA TRP A 102 -11.06 7.27 11.41
C TRP A 102 -11.97 7.76 12.54
N LYS A 103 -13.28 7.45 12.51
CA LYS A 103 -14.21 7.85 13.57
C LYS A 103 -13.78 7.34 14.94
N ALA A 104 -13.37 6.07 15.03
CA ALA A 104 -12.86 5.48 16.27
C ALA A 104 -11.60 6.22 16.75
N LYS A 105 -10.70 6.56 15.83
CA LYS A 105 -9.46 7.25 16.16
C LYS A 105 -9.70 8.68 16.65
N VAL A 106 -10.57 9.45 16.00
CA VAL A 106 -10.96 10.80 16.46
C VAL A 106 -11.59 10.71 17.86
N ALA A 107 -12.47 9.74 18.08
CA ALA A 107 -13.07 9.52 19.39
C ALA A 107 -12.02 9.18 20.47
N HIS A 108 -11.01 8.37 20.14
CA HIS A 108 -9.92 8.02 21.05
C HIS A 108 -9.08 9.24 21.45
N GLU A 109 -8.67 10.07 20.48
CA GLU A 109 -7.94 11.32 20.76
C GLU A 109 -8.76 12.24 21.68
N GLY A 110 -10.05 12.43 21.39
CA GLY A 110 -10.95 13.27 22.19
C GLY A 110 -11.31 12.71 23.56
N LEU A 111 -11.24 11.39 23.77
CA LEU A 111 -11.42 10.77 25.09
C LEU A 111 -10.17 10.91 25.96
N VAL A 112 -8.98 10.86 25.35
CA VAL A 112 -7.72 11.04 26.05
C VAL A 112 -7.46 12.50 26.40
N ASN A 113 -7.85 13.43 25.53
CA ASN A 113 -7.70 14.88 25.75
C ASN A 113 -9.08 15.60 25.68
N PRO A 114 -9.96 15.45 26.71
CA PRO A 114 -11.32 15.99 26.66
C PRO A 114 -11.41 17.51 26.52
N GLU A 115 -10.45 18.25 27.09
CA GLU A 115 -10.43 19.72 27.03
C GLU A 115 -10.08 20.25 25.63
N HIS A 116 -9.40 19.43 24.82
CA HIS A 116 -9.03 19.73 23.43
C HIS A 116 -9.88 18.97 22.40
N ARG A 117 -10.96 18.32 22.85
CA ARG A 117 -11.77 17.46 21.98
C ARG A 117 -12.27 18.20 20.74
N GLU A 118 -12.91 19.36 20.90
CA GLU A 118 -13.51 20.09 19.78
C GLU A 118 -12.44 20.59 18.79
N SER A 119 -11.28 21.06 19.27
CA SER A 119 -10.17 21.47 18.39
C SER A 119 -9.56 20.30 17.63
N ILE A 120 -9.44 19.12 18.25
CA ILE A 120 -8.97 17.90 17.59
C ILE A 120 -9.96 17.49 16.50
N GLU A 121 -11.25 17.45 16.82
CA GLU A 121 -12.30 17.11 15.85
C GLU A 121 -12.29 18.08 14.67
N ASN A 122 -12.10 19.37 14.92
CA ASN A 122 -11.96 20.40 13.89
C ASN A 122 -10.78 20.16 12.94
N VAL A 123 -9.60 19.82 13.47
CA VAL A 123 -8.43 19.51 12.64
C VAL A 123 -8.67 18.24 11.81
N CYS A 124 -9.29 17.22 12.41
CA CYS A 124 -9.57 15.95 11.72
C CYS A 124 -10.57 16.11 10.57
N THR A 125 -11.62 16.89 10.77
CA THR A 125 -12.69 17.11 9.78
C THR A 125 -12.23 17.98 8.61
N ALA A 126 -11.23 18.84 8.78
CA ALA A 126 -10.66 19.66 7.69
C ALA A 126 -10.19 18.81 6.48
N CYS A 127 -9.63 17.63 6.73
CA CYS A 127 -9.19 16.70 5.68
C CYS A 127 -10.22 15.61 5.35
N HIS A 128 -11.01 15.15 6.33
CA HIS A 128 -11.91 14.00 6.17
C HIS A 128 -13.35 14.37 5.80
N ALA A 129 -13.78 15.60 6.07
CA ALA A 129 -15.10 16.13 5.73
C ALA A 129 -14.97 17.58 5.21
N PRO A 130 -14.11 17.84 4.21
CA PRO A 130 -13.71 19.20 3.81
C PRO A 130 -14.89 20.08 3.36
N GLN A 131 -15.92 19.50 2.72
CA GLN A 131 -17.06 20.28 2.23
C GLN A 131 -17.85 20.89 3.41
N GLY A 132 -18.23 20.06 4.38
CA GLY A 132 -18.93 20.52 5.59
C GLY A 132 -18.06 21.45 6.45
N PHE A 133 -16.79 21.08 6.65
CA PHE A 133 -15.83 21.92 7.37
C PHE A 133 -15.72 23.32 6.77
N HIS A 134 -15.42 23.44 5.47
CA HIS A 134 -15.20 24.74 4.84
C HIS A 134 -16.50 25.53 4.69
N GLU A 135 -17.62 24.86 4.36
CA GLU A 135 -18.95 25.50 4.34
C GLU A 135 -19.27 26.13 5.69
N ALA A 136 -19.06 25.40 6.80
CA ALA A 136 -19.34 25.89 8.14
C ALA A 136 -18.48 27.11 8.52
N HIS A 137 -17.19 27.07 8.20
CA HIS A 137 -16.26 28.17 8.49
C HIS A 137 -16.52 29.41 7.62
N LEU A 138 -16.77 29.23 6.31
CA LEU A 138 -16.98 30.33 5.37
C LEU A 138 -18.34 31.03 5.58
N THR A 139 -19.36 30.28 5.99
CA THR A 139 -20.69 30.85 6.34
C THR A 139 -20.77 31.39 7.77
N GLY A 140 -19.75 31.14 8.59
CA GLY A 140 -19.72 31.54 10.00
C GLY A 140 -20.70 30.74 10.88
N THR A 141 -21.06 29.53 10.48
CA THR A 141 -21.93 28.61 11.24
C THR A 141 -21.14 27.64 12.12
N ALA A 142 -19.83 27.49 11.88
CA ALA A 142 -18.94 26.74 12.77
C ALA A 142 -18.97 27.30 14.21
N GLY A 143 -18.86 26.40 15.19
CA GLY A 143 -18.82 26.75 16.60
C GLY A 143 -17.56 27.51 17.01
N PRO A 144 -17.44 27.95 18.27
CA PRO A 144 -16.27 28.68 18.77
C PRO A 144 -14.96 27.90 18.65
N ASN A 145 -15.03 26.57 18.68
CA ASN A 145 -13.89 25.66 18.52
C ASN A 145 -13.87 24.96 17.15
N GLY A 146 -14.67 25.44 16.19
CA GLY A 146 -14.70 24.97 14.81
C GLY A 146 -15.84 23.99 14.51
N TYR A 147 -15.59 23.08 13.57
CA TYR A 147 -16.53 22.10 13.05
C TYR A 147 -16.29 20.72 13.68
N THR A 148 -17.23 20.26 14.49
CA THR A 148 -17.08 19.09 15.37
C THR A 148 -17.63 17.81 14.75
N MET A 149 -17.40 16.66 15.40
CA MET A 149 -18.03 15.40 15.00
C MET A 149 -19.55 15.40 15.22
N ALA A 150 -20.05 16.26 16.14
CA ALA A 150 -21.48 16.44 16.35
C ALA A 150 -22.10 17.21 15.19
N ASP A 151 -21.43 18.26 14.70
CA ASP A 151 -21.87 19.00 13.50
C ASP A 151 -21.87 18.09 12.27
N LEU A 152 -20.80 17.29 12.09
CA LEU A 152 -20.71 16.31 11.00
C LEU A 152 -21.85 15.29 11.00
N ALA A 153 -22.35 14.87 12.17
CA ALA A 153 -23.40 13.86 12.25
C ALA A 153 -24.72 14.32 11.61
N ASP A 154 -24.96 15.64 11.57
CA ASP A 154 -26.18 16.25 11.05
C ASP A 154 -25.97 16.97 9.70
N ASP A 155 -24.79 16.86 9.09
CA ASP A 155 -24.39 17.56 7.86
C ASP A 155 -24.15 16.58 6.70
N ALA A 156 -25.04 16.58 5.69
CA ALA A 156 -24.91 15.65 4.58
C ALA A 156 -23.82 16.05 3.59
N LEU A 157 -23.41 17.34 3.51
CA LEU A 157 -22.23 17.76 2.74
C LEU A 157 -20.95 17.25 3.41
N GLY A 158 -20.87 17.34 4.74
CA GLY A 158 -19.78 16.78 5.52
C GLY A 158 -19.67 15.25 5.36
N LEU A 159 -20.79 14.55 5.45
CA LEU A 159 -20.87 13.08 5.30
C LEU A 159 -20.61 12.57 3.87
N ASP A 160 -20.58 13.46 2.87
CA ASP A 160 -20.16 13.17 1.49
C ASP A 160 -18.62 13.10 1.34
N GLY A 161 -17.88 13.28 2.44
CA GLY A 161 -16.44 13.08 2.53
C GLY A 161 -15.64 14.06 1.66
N VAL A 162 -14.55 13.58 1.07
CA VAL A 162 -13.81 14.32 0.03
C VAL A 162 -14.57 14.18 -1.29
N GLY A 163 -15.65 14.94 -1.41
CA GLY A 163 -16.54 15.00 -2.57
C GLY A 163 -15.97 15.75 -3.78
N CYS A 164 -16.73 15.76 -4.87
CA CYS A 164 -16.32 16.41 -6.11
C CYS A 164 -15.97 17.89 -5.91
N ALA A 165 -16.83 18.64 -5.22
CA ALA A 165 -16.60 20.06 -4.99
C ALA A 165 -15.42 20.31 -4.05
N ALA A 166 -15.12 19.42 -3.10
CA ALA A 166 -13.95 19.55 -2.22
C ALA A 166 -12.63 19.71 -2.99
N CYS A 167 -12.44 18.96 -4.08
CA CYS A 167 -11.24 19.06 -4.90
C CYS A 167 -11.38 20.10 -6.02
N HIS A 168 -12.55 20.15 -6.68
CA HIS A 168 -12.71 20.99 -7.87
C HIS A 168 -12.89 22.47 -7.56
N THR A 169 -13.07 22.90 -6.31
CA THR A 169 -13.15 24.33 -5.94
C THR A 169 -11.82 24.92 -5.45
N ILE A 170 -10.75 24.11 -5.39
CA ILE A 170 -9.42 24.53 -4.96
C ILE A 170 -8.82 25.50 -5.98
N ASP A 171 -8.59 26.74 -5.57
CA ASP A 171 -7.99 27.81 -6.37
C ASP A 171 -6.44 27.75 -6.33
N ASP A 172 -5.79 28.36 -7.32
CA ASP A 172 -4.32 28.36 -7.46
C ASP A 172 -3.66 29.40 -6.54
N ILE A 173 -3.83 29.25 -5.23
CA ILE A 173 -3.35 30.21 -4.23
C ILE A 173 -2.41 29.50 -3.26
N ASN A 174 -1.09 29.63 -3.48
CA ASN A 174 -0.02 29.16 -2.58
C ASN A 174 -0.13 27.66 -2.21
N LEU A 175 -0.58 26.81 -3.13
CA LEU A 175 -0.93 25.42 -2.84
C LEU A 175 0.22 24.60 -2.21
N ALA A 176 1.46 24.77 -2.69
CA ALA A 176 2.65 24.09 -2.14
C ALA A 176 2.92 24.40 -0.66
N GLY A 177 2.41 25.53 -0.14
CA GLY A 177 2.61 25.96 1.24
C GLY A 177 1.44 25.66 2.17
N ARG A 178 0.41 24.95 1.70
CA ARG A 178 -0.79 24.63 2.49
C ARG A 178 -0.70 23.25 3.12
N SER A 179 -1.40 23.10 4.23
CA SER A 179 -1.36 21.93 5.12
C SER A 179 -2.63 21.89 5.99
N ASN A 180 -2.83 20.80 6.73
CA ASN A 180 -3.91 20.67 7.73
C ASN A 180 -5.33 20.95 7.19
N GLY A 181 -5.60 20.58 5.93
CA GLY A 181 -6.91 20.74 5.29
C GLY A 181 -7.22 22.17 4.86
N ASP A 182 -6.23 23.07 4.84
CA ASP A 182 -6.37 24.44 4.35
C ASP A 182 -6.58 24.45 2.82
N LEU A 183 -7.84 24.50 2.39
CA LEU A 183 -8.24 24.56 0.99
C LEU A 183 -8.52 26.02 0.60
N PRO A 184 -7.83 26.57 -0.44
CA PRO A 184 -8.18 27.88 -0.98
C PRO A 184 -9.46 27.79 -1.80
N ILE A 185 -10.61 27.89 -1.16
CA ILE A 185 -11.91 27.80 -1.84
C ILE A 185 -12.19 29.09 -2.61
N ASN A 186 -12.51 28.94 -3.90
CA ASN A 186 -12.95 30.07 -4.71
C ASN A 186 -14.41 30.46 -4.35
N PRO A 187 -14.69 31.73 -4.01
CA PRO A 187 -16.01 32.15 -3.55
C PRO A 187 -17.06 32.34 -4.67
N GLU A 188 -16.67 32.19 -5.94
CA GLU A 188 -17.54 32.41 -7.11
C GLU A 188 -18.06 31.09 -7.71
N ASN A 189 -18.05 29.99 -6.94
CA ASN A 189 -18.49 28.65 -7.35
C ASN A 189 -17.82 28.18 -8.65
N VAL A 190 -16.51 28.41 -8.76
CA VAL A 190 -15.70 27.92 -9.87
C VAL A 190 -15.37 26.44 -9.65
N ALA A 191 -15.56 25.63 -10.69
CA ALA A 191 -15.11 24.24 -10.75
C ALA A 191 -13.91 24.12 -11.72
N TRP A 192 -12.72 23.94 -11.16
CA TRP A 192 -11.47 23.81 -11.90
C TRP A 192 -11.29 22.42 -12.48
N GLY A 193 -10.93 22.33 -13.76
CA GLY A 193 -10.64 21.06 -14.41
C GLY A 193 -9.51 21.16 -15.43
N GLY A 194 -9.02 20.00 -15.88
CA GLY A 194 -7.94 19.92 -16.85
C GLY A 194 -8.35 20.13 -18.31
N PHE A 195 -9.62 20.45 -18.61
CA PHE A 195 -10.09 20.64 -19.99
C PHE A 195 -9.89 22.08 -20.44
N GLU A 196 -9.29 22.26 -21.63
CA GLU A 196 -9.14 23.58 -22.24
C GLU A 196 -10.48 24.02 -22.86
N ASN A 197 -11.01 25.17 -22.43
CA ASN A 197 -12.32 25.70 -22.85
C ASN A 197 -13.52 24.78 -22.51
N PRO A 198 -13.77 24.49 -21.22
CA PRO A 198 -14.93 23.71 -20.83
C PRO A 198 -16.22 24.43 -21.22
N TRP A 199 -17.26 23.65 -21.53
CA TRP A 199 -18.57 24.24 -21.84
C TRP A 199 -19.36 24.51 -20.56
N ASP A 200 -19.69 25.78 -20.35
CA ASP A 200 -20.34 26.29 -19.14
C ASP A 200 -21.83 25.89 -19.02
N GLY A 201 -22.59 26.03 -20.11
CA GLY A 201 -24.04 26.21 -20.06
C GLY A 201 -24.85 25.16 -19.27
N LEU A 202 -24.57 23.87 -19.42
CA LEU A 202 -25.31 22.83 -18.70
C LEU A 202 -24.81 22.63 -17.28
N MET A 203 -23.50 22.68 -17.04
CA MET A 203 -22.94 22.44 -15.71
C MET A 203 -23.39 23.54 -14.75
N SER A 204 -23.19 24.81 -15.09
CA SER A 204 -23.66 25.94 -14.28
C SER A 204 -25.17 25.91 -14.05
N GLY A 205 -25.95 25.53 -15.06
CA GLY A 205 -27.41 25.44 -14.94
C GLY A 205 -27.93 24.30 -14.07
N GLN A 206 -27.14 23.23 -13.89
CA GLN A 206 -27.54 22.03 -13.13
C GLN A 206 -26.94 21.97 -11.73
N THR A 207 -25.72 22.48 -11.53
CA THR A 207 -25.00 22.40 -10.27
C THR A 207 -24.74 23.76 -9.62
N GLY A 208 -24.91 24.85 -10.35
CA GLY A 208 -24.51 26.19 -9.90
C GLY A 208 -23.01 26.48 -9.98
N PHE A 209 -22.21 25.53 -10.50
CA PHE A 209 -20.75 25.69 -10.64
C PHE A 209 -20.31 26.00 -12.07
N ILE A 210 -19.43 26.98 -12.21
CA ILE A 210 -18.87 27.43 -13.49
C ILE A 210 -17.61 26.61 -13.79
N PRO A 211 -17.61 25.74 -14.83
CA PRO A 211 -16.40 24.99 -15.16
C PRO A 211 -15.36 25.90 -15.79
N VAL A 212 -14.12 25.83 -15.30
CA VAL A 212 -12.98 26.63 -15.79
C VAL A 212 -11.74 25.75 -15.92
N TYR A 213 -10.93 26.02 -16.93
CA TYR A 213 -9.61 25.40 -17.07
C TYR A 213 -8.68 25.86 -15.94
N GLY A 214 -8.13 24.91 -15.18
CA GLY A 214 -7.13 25.15 -14.14
C GLY A 214 -5.92 24.24 -14.35
N GLU A 215 -4.77 24.82 -14.74
CA GLU A 215 -3.55 24.03 -14.94
C GLU A 215 -3.03 23.42 -13.63
N HIS A 216 -3.25 24.09 -12.50
CA HIS A 216 -2.87 23.59 -11.18
C HIS A 216 -3.54 22.26 -10.81
N MET A 217 -4.70 21.93 -11.39
CA MET A 217 -5.36 20.64 -11.19
C MET A 217 -4.56 19.44 -11.71
N ARG A 218 -3.53 19.69 -12.53
CA ARG A 218 -2.59 18.67 -13.02
C ARG A 218 -1.33 18.53 -12.16
N ASN A 219 -1.15 19.38 -11.15
CA ASN A 219 0.05 19.44 -10.32
C ASN A 219 -0.19 18.89 -8.90
N SER A 220 0.83 18.30 -8.29
CA SER A 220 0.75 17.60 -7.01
C SER A 220 0.37 18.53 -5.84
N GLU A 221 0.60 19.82 -5.99
CA GLU A 221 0.31 20.86 -5.00
C GLU A 221 -1.16 20.88 -4.57
N VAL A 222 -2.12 20.50 -5.44
CA VAL A 222 -3.55 20.37 -5.07
C VAL A 222 -3.76 19.30 -3.98
N CYS A 223 -2.88 18.31 -3.89
CA CYS A 223 -2.93 17.28 -2.86
C CYS A 223 -2.29 17.73 -1.53
N ALA A 224 -1.48 18.79 -1.55
CA ALA A 224 -0.62 19.19 -0.43
C ALA A 224 -1.41 19.60 0.82
N SER A 225 -2.56 20.26 0.65
CA SER A 225 -3.41 20.72 1.75
C SER A 225 -3.82 19.59 2.70
N CYS A 226 -4.10 18.39 2.18
CA CYS A 226 -4.50 17.23 3.00
C CYS A 226 -3.34 16.25 3.23
N HIS A 227 -2.39 16.15 2.30
CA HIS A 227 -1.24 15.23 2.38
C HIS A 227 0.04 15.86 2.96
N SER A 228 -0.14 16.96 3.70
CA SER A 228 0.82 17.57 4.62
C SER A 228 0.09 17.92 5.92
N LEU A 229 0.30 17.14 6.98
CA LEU A 229 -0.29 17.31 8.29
C LEU A 229 0.79 17.46 9.35
N TYR A 230 0.65 18.49 10.17
CA TYR A 230 1.35 18.61 11.43
C TYR A 230 0.35 18.87 12.56
N VAL A 231 0.76 18.49 13.76
CA VAL A 231 -0.01 18.67 15.00
C VAL A 231 0.77 19.55 15.97
N HIS A 232 0.06 20.15 16.91
CA HIS A 232 0.66 20.85 18.04
C HIS A 232 0.78 19.87 19.20
N THR A 233 2.01 19.52 19.57
CA THR A 233 2.26 18.48 20.57
C THR A 233 1.66 18.86 21.92
N GLN A 234 0.81 17.99 22.46
CA GLN A 234 0.25 18.02 23.80
C GLN A 234 1.07 17.12 24.73
N ASP A 235 1.26 17.55 25.98
CA ASP A 235 1.90 16.75 27.02
C ASP A 235 0.95 15.69 27.62
N LEU A 236 1.38 15.02 28.71
CA LEU A 236 0.59 13.95 29.33
C LEU A 236 -0.61 14.49 30.12
N GLU A 237 -0.55 15.77 30.51
CA GLU A 237 -1.60 16.51 31.17
C GLU A 237 -2.61 17.11 30.18
N GLY A 238 -2.28 17.07 28.88
CA GLY A 238 -3.12 17.58 27.78
C GLY A 238 -2.76 19.00 27.37
N GLU A 239 -1.74 19.62 27.95
CA GLU A 239 -1.37 21.00 27.67
C GLU A 239 -0.48 21.11 26.43
N GLU A 240 -0.68 22.16 25.63
CA GLU A 240 0.19 22.42 24.47
C GLU A 240 1.62 22.76 24.92
N THR A 241 2.59 22.06 24.35
CA THR A 241 4.02 22.27 24.62
C THR A 241 4.63 23.44 23.83
N GLY A 242 3.90 23.94 22.82
CA GLY A 242 4.40 24.88 21.81
C GLY A 242 5.26 24.24 20.72
N GLN A 243 5.47 22.92 20.76
CA GLN A 243 6.15 22.17 19.70
C GLN A 243 5.18 21.83 18.56
N VAL A 244 5.69 21.87 17.33
CA VAL A 244 5.03 21.33 16.14
C VAL A 244 5.64 19.98 15.79
N TYR A 245 4.80 18.98 15.51
CA TYR A 245 5.21 17.66 15.08
C TYR A 245 4.58 17.30 13.73
N PHE A 246 5.41 16.87 12.78
CA PHE A 246 4.97 16.45 11.45
C PHE A 246 4.47 15.00 11.49
N GLU A 247 3.15 14.83 11.45
CA GLU A 247 2.50 13.52 11.61
C GLU A 247 2.39 12.77 10.28
N GLN A 248 2.05 13.47 9.19
CA GLN A 248 1.97 12.93 7.84
C GLN A 248 2.54 13.92 6.84
N THR A 249 3.56 13.51 6.09
CA THR A 249 4.27 14.43 5.19
C THR A 249 4.47 13.87 3.79
N THR A 250 3.53 13.07 3.29
CA THR A 250 3.61 12.41 1.96
C THR A 250 3.92 13.40 0.82
N TYR A 251 3.31 14.59 0.80
CA TYR A 251 3.64 15.60 -0.20
C TYR A 251 5.09 16.08 -0.06
N LEU A 252 5.55 16.37 1.16
CA LEU A 252 6.93 16.82 1.39
C LEU A 252 7.98 15.72 1.15
N GLU A 253 7.60 14.44 1.35
CA GLU A 253 8.40 13.28 0.94
C GLU A 253 8.55 13.23 -0.58
N TRP A 254 7.49 13.56 -1.33
CA TRP A 254 7.53 13.69 -2.79
C TRP A 254 8.35 14.90 -3.24
N VAL A 255 8.23 16.04 -2.56
CA VAL A 255 9.05 17.22 -2.85
C VAL A 255 10.55 16.88 -2.79
N ASN A 256 10.97 16.04 -1.82
CA ASN A 256 12.33 15.48 -1.70
C ASN A 256 12.51 14.18 -2.49
N SER A 257 12.08 14.13 -3.75
CA SER A 257 12.25 12.94 -4.58
C SER A 257 12.69 13.31 -6.00
N ALA A 258 13.28 12.34 -6.69
CA ALA A 258 13.53 12.46 -8.13
C ALA A 258 12.24 12.63 -8.93
N PHE A 259 11.09 12.18 -8.42
CA PHE A 259 9.81 12.25 -9.12
C PHE A 259 9.36 13.71 -9.26
N ASN A 260 9.52 14.53 -8.21
CA ASN A 260 9.30 15.97 -8.31
C ASN A 260 10.25 16.61 -9.34
N ALA A 261 11.55 16.29 -9.28
CA ALA A 261 12.55 16.81 -10.22
C ALA A 261 12.28 16.40 -11.69
N GLU A 262 11.67 15.23 -11.90
CA GLU A 262 11.28 14.69 -13.21
C GLU A 262 9.86 15.09 -13.62
N ASN A 263 9.17 15.92 -12.82
CA ASN A 263 7.79 16.37 -13.05
C ASN A 263 6.77 15.22 -13.12
N VAL A 264 7.00 14.14 -12.36
CA VAL A 264 6.05 13.05 -12.17
C VAL A 264 5.10 13.42 -11.02
N GLN A 265 3.91 13.86 -11.38
CA GLN A 265 2.89 14.38 -10.47
C GLN A 265 2.10 13.24 -9.80
N CYS A 266 1.53 13.49 -8.61
CA CYS A 266 0.67 12.54 -7.88
C CYS A 266 -0.44 11.97 -8.78
N GLN A 267 -1.07 12.82 -9.58
CA GLN A 267 -2.12 12.47 -10.53
C GLN A 267 -1.62 11.47 -11.59
N GLY A 268 -0.34 11.54 -11.98
CA GLY A 268 0.24 10.63 -12.98
C GLY A 268 0.16 9.16 -12.58
N CYS A 269 0.22 8.87 -11.27
CA CYS A 269 0.10 7.51 -10.74
C CYS A 269 -1.30 7.23 -10.17
N HIS A 270 -1.88 8.16 -9.40
CA HIS A 270 -3.13 7.93 -8.66
C HIS A 270 -4.39 8.27 -9.47
N MET A 271 -4.26 9.04 -10.56
CA MET A 271 -5.33 9.38 -11.48
C MET A 271 -4.90 9.12 -12.94
N PRO A 272 -4.59 7.86 -13.29
CA PRO A 272 -4.02 7.55 -14.60
C PRO A 272 -4.94 8.00 -15.73
N LEU A 273 -4.36 8.49 -16.81
CA LEU A 273 -5.13 9.02 -17.93
C LEU A 273 -5.96 7.93 -18.60
N VAL A 274 -7.14 8.31 -19.10
CA VAL A 274 -7.88 7.50 -20.07
C VAL A 274 -7.10 7.50 -21.39
N GLU A 275 -6.35 6.43 -21.63
CA GLU A 275 -5.61 6.23 -22.88
C GLU A 275 -6.59 6.13 -24.07
N GLY A 276 -6.24 6.78 -25.19
CA GLY A 276 -7.14 6.95 -26.34
C GLY A 276 -8.19 8.05 -26.20
N GLY A 277 -8.49 8.48 -24.97
CA GLY A 277 -9.51 9.50 -24.64
C GLY A 277 -10.93 8.92 -24.60
N ALA A 278 -11.83 9.64 -23.92
CA ALA A 278 -13.26 9.30 -23.82
C ALA A 278 -14.11 10.58 -23.77
N ILE A 279 -15.40 10.48 -24.09
CA ILE A 279 -16.33 11.60 -23.87
C ILE A 279 -16.54 11.73 -22.35
N ALA A 280 -16.19 12.87 -21.78
CA ALA A 280 -16.08 13.06 -20.32
C ALA A 280 -17.41 13.31 -19.58
N ALA A 281 -18.52 13.37 -20.31
CA ALA A 281 -19.87 13.51 -19.76
C ALA A 281 -20.93 12.97 -20.72
N THR A 282 -22.04 12.48 -20.20
CA THR A 282 -23.19 11.97 -20.98
C THR A 282 -23.94 13.09 -21.72
N GLN A 283 -23.81 14.34 -21.24
CA GLN A 283 -24.45 15.49 -21.84
C GLN A 283 -23.51 16.70 -21.88
N PRO A 284 -23.60 17.53 -22.95
CA PRO A 284 -24.48 17.37 -24.10
C PRO A 284 -23.93 16.35 -25.12
N ASN A 285 -24.81 15.76 -25.94
CA ASN A 285 -24.47 14.65 -26.84
C ASN A 285 -23.54 14.99 -28.03
N TRP A 286 -23.03 16.22 -28.11
CA TRP A 286 -22.07 16.67 -29.12
C TRP A 286 -20.65 16.84 -28.57
N LEU A 287 -20.41 16.48 -27.30
CA LEU A 287 -19.07 16.38 -26.75
C LEU A 287 -18.22 15.38 -27.54
N PHE A 288 -16.91 15.61 -27.56
CA PHE A 288 -15.95 14.77 -28.27
C PHE A 288 -14.95 14.15 -27.30
N PRO A 289 -14.33 13.01 -27.65
CA PRO A 289 -13.38 12.34 -26.78
C PRO A 289 -12.18 13.23 -26.41
N GLN A 290 -11.83 13.23 -25.12
CA GLN A 290 -10.65 13.90 -24.59
C GLN A 290 -9.93 13.00 -23.58
N ARG A 291 -8.64 13.29 -23.32
CA ARG A 291 -7.88 12.61 -22.25
C ARG A 291 -8.16 13.31 -20.93
N PHE A 292 -8.49 12.54 -19.90
CA PHE A 292 -8.65 13.03 -18.53
C PHE A 292 -8.20 11.94 -17.54
N GLY A 293 -7.95 12.34 -16.29
CA GLY A 293 -7.55 11.42 -15.23
C GLY A 293 -8.72 10.58 -14.74
N LYS A 294 -8.54 9.25 -14.70
CA LYS A 294 -9.46 8.35 -14.03
C LYS A 294 -9.45 8.64 -12.53
N HIS A 295 -10.59 8.59 -11.86
CA HIS A 295 -10.67 8.91 -10.44
C HIS A 295 -10.37 7.69 -9.55
N HIS A 296 -9.35 6.91 -9.93
CA HIS A 296 -8.99 5.68 -9.23
C HIS A 296 -8.61 5.95 -7.77
N LEU A 297 -7.75 6.95 -7.53
CA LEU A 297 -7.43 7.52 -6.21
C LEU A 297 -7.09 6.45 -5.16
N VAL A 298 -6.43 5.37 -5.59
CA VAL A 298 -6.08 4.25 -4.73
C VAL A 298 -4.74 4.48 -4.03
N GLY A 299 -4.71 4.19 -2.73
CA GLY A 299 -3.47 3.97 -1.96
C GLY A 299 -3.32 2.49 -1.63
N GLY A 300 -2.71 2.18 -0.48
CA GLY A 300 -2.47 0.79 -0.04
C GLY A 300 -3.61 0.14 0.78
N ASN A 301 -4.68 0.84 1.15
CA ASN A 301 -5.60 0.40 2.21
C ASN A 301 -6.67 -0.64 1.77
N ALA A 302 -6.23 -1.77 1.21
CA ALA A 302 -7.12 -2.85 0.78
C ALA A 302 -7.95 -3.41 1.94
N PHE A 303 -7.37 -3.40 3.15
CA PHE A 303 -8.02 -3.89 4.36
C PHE A 303 -9.30 -3.09 4.68
N MET A 304 -9.19 -1.76 4.78
CA MET A 304 -10.36 -0.93 5.09
C MET A 304 -11.40 -0.96 3.96
N LEU A 305 -10.98 -1.02 2.70
CA LEU A 305 -11.92 -1.17 1.58
C LEU A 305 -12.75 -2.47 1.68
N LYS A 306 -12.12 -3.59 2.06
CA LYS A 306 -12.83 -4.86 2.30
C LYS A 306 -13.76 -4.76 3.50
N LEU A 307 -13.27 -4.21 4.62
CA LEU A 307 -14.08 -4.02 5.84
C LEU A 307 -15.31 -3.14 5.54
N MET A 308 -15.14 -2.05 4.81
CA MET A 308 -16.22 -1.14 4.42
C MET A 308 -17.21 -1.81 3.48
N ARG A 309 -16.75 -2.55 2.46
CA ARG A 309 -17.62 -3.36 1.58
C ARG A 309 -18.50 -4.32 2.39
N ASP A 310 -17.89 -5.05 3.32
CA ASP A 310 -18.57 -6.10 4.09
C ASP A 310 -19.53 -5.52 5.15
N ASN A 311 -19.41 -4.23 5.47
CA ASN A 311 -20.24 -3.51 6.42
C ASN A 311 -21.00 -2.33 5.79
N ALA A 312 -21.15 -2.29 4.46
CA ALA A 312 -21.62 -1.12 3.72
C ALA A 312 -23.01 -0.62 4.19
N VAL A 313 -23.92 -1.53 4.53
CA VAL A 313 -25.25 -1.16 5.05
C VAL A 313 -25.16 -0.51 6.43
N ALA A 314 -24.36 -1.06 7.34
CA ALA A 314 -24.20 -0.53 8.69
C ALA A 314 -23.47 0.82 8.72
N LEU A 315 -22.60 1.05 7.73
CA LEU A 315 -21.85 2.29 7.55
C LEU A 315 -22.57 3.31 6.63
N GLU A 316 -23.73 2.93 6.08
CA GLU A 316 -24.51 3.72 5.12
C GLU A 316 -23.68 4.20 3.92
N LEU A 317 -22.92 3.28 3.31
CA LEU A 317 -22.08 3.58 2.15
C LEU A 317 -22.91 3.48 0.87
N SER A 318 -22.72 4.43 -0.04
CA SER A 318 -23.45 4.50 -1.31
C SER A 318 -22.88 3.57 -2.39
N ALA A 319 -21.60 3.21 -2.29
CA ALA A 319 -20.94 2.30 -3.23
C ALA A 319 -21.46 0.86 -3.12
N SER A 320 -21.73 0.24 -4.26
CA SER A 320 -22.07 -1.18 -4.37
C SER A 320 -20.85 -2.09 -4.09
N PRO A 321 -21.09 -3.36 -3.70
CA PRO A 321 -20.00 -4.34 -3.55
C PRO A 321 -19.11 -4.49 -4.78
N THR A 322 -19.68 -4.42 -5.99
CA THR A 322 -18.94 -4.51 -7.26
C THR A 322 -17.98 -3.33 -7.43
N GLN A 323 -18.38 -2.11 -7.05
CA GLN A 323 -17.52 -0.94 -7.10
C GLN A 323 -16.36 -1.07 -6.10
N PHE A 324 -16.64 -1.54 -4.88
CA PHE A 324 -15.59 -1.86 -3.90
C PHE A 324 -14.63 -2.92 -4.42
N ASP A 325 -15.12 -4.01 -5.00
CA ASP A 325 -14.26 -5.07 -5.55
C ASP A 325 -13.33 -4.56 -6.65
N SER A 326 -13.81 -3.63 -7.48
CA SER A 326 -12.98 -2.93 -8.48
C SER A 326 -11.86 -2.09 -7.83
N THR A 327 -12.20 -1.28 -6.82
CA THR A 327 -11.22 -0.46 -6.09
C THR A 327 -10.22 -1.33 -5.31
N ILE A 328 -10.67 -2.39 -4.65
CA ILE A 328 -9.80 -3.37 -3.95
C ILE A 328 -8.84 -4.03 -4.93
N ALA A 329 -9.30 -4.39 -6.13
CA ALA A 329 -8.44 -4.96 -7.17
C ALA A 329 -7.39 -3.96 -7.66
N ARG A 330 -7.74 -2.68 -7.84
CA ARG A 330 -6.79 -1.62 -8.19
C ARG A 330 -5.75 -1.39 -7.09
N THR A 331 -6.19 -1.26 -5.84
CA THR A 331 -5.30 -1.13 -4.66
C THR A 331 -4.33 -2.30 -4.55
N THR A 332 -4.82 -3.54 -4.66
CA THR A 332 -4.00 -4.75 -4.57
C THR A 332 -2.99 -4.82 -5.72
N ARG A 333 -3.41 -4.48 -6.94
CA ARG A 333 -2.53 -4.42 -8.11
C ARG A 333 -1.42 -3.39 -7.93
N SER A 334 -1.73 -2.19 -7.43
CA SER A 334 -0.74 -1.14 -7.20
C SER A 334 0.32 -1.59 -6.18
N LEU A 335 -0.11 -2.16 -5.05
CA LEU A 335 0.79 -2.76 -4.06
C LEU A 335 1.69 -3.85 -4.65
N GLN A 336 1.13 -4.73 -5.48
CA GLN A 336 1.86 -5.88 -6.02
C GLN A 336 2.78 -5.55 -7.18
N ASN A 337 2.47 -4.51 -7.97
CA ASN A 337 3.15 -4.28 -9.24
C ASN A 337 3.90 -2.95 -9.31
N GLU A 338 3.45 -1.92 -8.59
CA GLU A 338 3.86 -0.53 -8.80
C GLU A 338 4.57 0.08 -7.59
N THR A 339 4.40 -0.48 -6.39
CA THR A 339 4.91 0.15 -5.16
C THR A 339 6.37 -0.18 -4.82
N ALA A 340 6.78 -1.44 -4.94
CA ALA A 340 8.09 -1.88 -4.43
C ALA A 340 8.72 -2.98 -5.29
N GLN A 341 10.04 -3.11 -5.21
CA GLN A 341 10.85 -4.17 -5.78
C GLN A 341 11.51 -4.98 -4.65
N LEU A 342 11.74 -6.27 -4.91
CA LEU A 342 12.38 -7.17 -3.97
C LEU A 342 13.42 -8.01 -4.71
N ARG A 343 14.63 -8.07 -4.18
CA ARG A 343 15.73 -8.89 -4.71
C ARG A 343 16.29 -9.75 -3.58
N LEU A 344 16.62 -11.00 -3.91
CA LEU A 344 17.22 -11.95 -2.98
C LEU A 344 18.41 -12.61 -3.66
N ILE A 345 19.58 -12.53 -3.04
CA ILE A 345 20.80 -13.18 -3.51
C ILE A 345 21.49 -13.92 -2.36
N GLN A 346 22.22 -14.98 -2.71
CA GLN A 346 23.14 -15.59 -1.76
C GLN A 346 24.42 -14.76 -1.70
N LEU A 347 24.91 -14.49 -0.49
CA LEU A 347 26.21 -13.85 -0.26
C LEU A 347 27.30 -14.89 0.03
N PRO A 348 28.58 -14.53 -0.17
CA PRO A 348 29.71 -15.35 0.23
C PRO A 348 29.66 -15.69 1.72
N SER A 349 29.81 -16.97 2.06
CA SER A 349 29.80 -17.44 3.45
C SER A 349 30.72 -18.66 3.65
N PRO A 350 31.33 -18.81 4.84
CA PRO A 350 32.09 -20.01 5.15
C PRO A 350 31.20 -21.26 5.21
N ILE A 351 31.81 -22.44 5.12
CA ILE A 351 31.10 -23.70 5.37
C ILE A 351 30.56 -23.70 6.80
N GLY A 352 29.29 -24.08 6.97
CA GLY A 352 28.58 -24.06 8.25
C GLY A 352 27.75 -22.80 8.46
N GLU A 353 27.69 -21.90 7.47
CA GLU A 353 26.88 -20.68 7.52
C GLU A 353 26.24 -20.40 6.17
N TRP A 354 24.99 -19.95 6.21
CA TRP A 354 24.26 -19.38 5.08
C TRP A 354 24.20 -17.87 5.22
N ALA A 355 24.51 -17.15 4.15
CA ALA A 355 24.30 -15.70 4.08
C ALA A 355 23.44 -15.37 2.85
N PHE A 356 22.35 -14.61 3.06
CA PHE A 356 21.48 -14.14 1.99
C PHE A 356 21.20 -12.66 2.18
N GLU A 357 21.39 -11.86 1.14
CA GLU A 357 20.99 -10.46 1.14
C GLU A 357 19.59 -10.33 0.54
N VAL A 358 18.74 -9.60 1.24
CA VAL A 358 17.46 -9.10 0.73
C VAL A 358 17.61 -7.60 0.50
N GLU A 359 17.28 -7.15 -0.71
CA GLU A 359 17.21 -5.73 -1.06
C GLU A 359 15.76 -5.36 -1.36
N VAL A 360 15.28 -4.31 -0.71
CA VAL A 360 13.96 -3.71 -0.91
C VAL A 360 14.15 -2.38 -1.61
N GLY A 361 13.51 -2.22 -2.78
CA GLY A 361 13.52 -0.96 -3.53
C GLY A 361 12.15 -0.31 -3.55
N ASN A 362 12.10 1.00 -3.35
CA ASN A 362 10.87 1.78 -3.45
C ASN A 362 10.67 2.30 -4.89
N ALA A 363 9.50 2.05 -5.46
CA ALA A 363 9.11 2.56 -6.77
C ALA A 363 8.10 3.73 -6.69
N ALA A 364 7.61 4.08 -5.48
CA ALA A 364 6.77 5.23 -5.25
C ALA A 364 7.58 6.53 -5.19
N GLY A 365 6.92 7.66 -5.46
CA GLY A 365 7.50 9.01 -5.39
C GLY A 365 7.60 9.60 -3.99
N HIS A 366 7.22 8.86 -2.95
CA HIS A 366 7.26 9.24 -1.53
C HIS A 366 7.79 8.05 -0.72
N LYS A 367 7.93 8.14 0.61
CA LYS A 367 8.41 7.00 1.41
C LYS A 367 7.45 5.81 1.28
N PHE A 368 7.97 4.60 1.48
CA PHE A 368 7.17 3.38 1.48
C PHE A 368 7.30 2.65 2.83
N PRO A 369 6.18 2.43 3.55
CA PRO A 369 4.83 2.97 3.31
C PRO A 369 4.61 4.40 3.84
N SER A 370 4.14 5.35 3.02
CA SER A 370 3.80 6.72 3.46
C SER A 370 2.41 6.86 4.10
N GLY A 371 2.11 8.05 4.60
CA GLY A 371 0.82 8.44 5.16
C GLY A 371 0.68 8.06 6.63
N TYR A 372 -0.55 7.73 7.03
CA TYR A 372 -0.93 7.49 8.42
C TYR A 372 -0.01 6.48 9.14
N PRO A 373 0.52 6.78 10.35
CA PRO A 373 1.60 6.02 11.01
C PRO A 373 1.27 4.55 11.34
N SER A 374 0.01 4.13 11.25
CA SER A 374 -0.37 2.71 11.34
C SER A 374 0.19 1.83 10.22
N ARG A 375 0.63 2.40 9.07
CA ARG A 375 1.04 1.60 7.93
C ARG A 375 2.36 0.90 8.22
N MET A 376 2.42 -0.40 7.94
CA MET A 376 3.66 -1.17 8.07
C MET A 376 3.87 -2.14 6.90
N ALA A 377 5.13 -2.32 6.53
CA ALA A 377 5.56 -3.42 5.68
C ALA A 377 6.60 -4.27 6.45
N PHE A 378 6.69 -5.55 6.13
CA PHE A 378 7.66 -6.44 6.79
C PHE A 378 8.15 -7.53 5.83
N LEU A 379 9.31 -8.11 6.15
CA LEU A 379 9.89 -9.21 5.41
C LEU A 379 9.62 -10.54 6.10
N GLU A 380 9.08 -11.50 5.34
CA GLU A 380 9.09 -12.91 5.70
C GLU A 380 10.23 -13.60 4.95
N PHE A 381 11.07 -14.34 5.66
CA PHE A 381 12.17 -15.12 5.09
C PHE A 381 12.09 -16.57 5.53
N VAL A 382 12.18 -17.49 4.57
CA VAL A 382 12.14 -18.93 4.82
C VAL A 382 13.30 -19.61 4.10
N LEU A 383 14.06 -20.42 4.84
CA LEU A 383 15.12 -21.27 4.29
C LEU A 383 14.68 -22.73 4.36
N ILE A 384 14.67 -23.41 3.22
CA ILE A 384 14.21 -24.80 3.09
C ILE A 384 15.36 -25.68 2.59
N SER A 385 15.54 -26.86 3.19
CA SER A 385 16.55 -27.84 2.78
C SER A 385 16.17 -28.52 1.47
N SER A 386 17.13 -29.19 0.82
CA SER A 386 16.86 -30.01 -0.37
C SER A 386 15.90 -31.19 -0.12
N ALA A 387 15.71 -31.60 1.14
CA ALA A 387 14.76 -32.63 1.55
C ALA A 387 13.35 -32.07 1.82
N GLY A 388 13.18 -30.74 1.83
CA GLY A 388 11.91 -30.06 2.11
C GLY A 388 11.73 -29.64 3.56
N ASP A 389 12.74 -29.76 4.41
CA ASP A 389 12.67 -29.34 5.82
C ASP A 389 12.89 -27.82 5.94
N THR A 390 12.08 -27.13 6.74
CA THR A 390 12.32 -25.73 7.11
C THR A 390 13.51 -25.65 8.06
N LEU A 391 14.55 -24.93 7.65
CA LEU A 391 15.78 -24.71 8.42
C LEU A 391 15.78 -23.38 9.18
N PHE A 392 15.04 -22.40 8.68
CA PHE A 392 14.89 -21.08 9.27
C PHE A 392 13.58 -20.42 8.79
N HIS A 393 12.84 -19.78 9.68
CA HIS A 393 11.65 -18.98 9.34
C HIS A 393 11.54 -17.73 10.22
N SER A 394 11.77 -16.56 9.63
CA SER A 394 11.56 -15.25 10.26
C SER A 394 10.39 -14.52 9.61
N GLY A 395 9.68 -13.69 10.39
CA GLY A 395 8.56 -12.89 9.91
C GLY A 395 7.31 -13.70 9.57
N GLN A 396 7.11 -14.83 10.24
CA GLN A 396 5.89 -15.62 10.10
C GLN A 396 4.68 -14.80 10.55
N TRP A 397 3.60 -14.86 9.77
CA TRP A 397 2.31 -14.28 10.14
C TRP A 397 1.27 -15.36 10.41
N SER A 398 0.44 -15.15 11.44
CA SER A 398 -0.76 -15.94 11.69
C SER A 398 -1.97 -15.05 12.00
N PRO A 399 -3.21 -15.51 11.74
CA PRO A 399 -4.41 -14.79 12.16
C PRO A 399 -4.49 -14.57 13.68
N GLU A 400 -4.02 -15.53 14.48
CA GLU A 400 -4.11 -15.51 15.94
C GLU A 400 -3.06 -14.59 16.58
N GLU A 401 -1.80 -14.71 16.17
CA GLU A 401 -0.65 -14.05 16.80
C GLU A 401 -0.23 -12.77 16.06
N GLY A 402 -0.71 -12.58 14.83
CA GLY A 402 -0.24 -11.51 13.95
C GLY A 402 1.16 -11.79 13.45
N LEU A 403 2.04 -10.78 13.47
CA LEU A 403 3.44 -10.92 13.06
C LEU A 403 4.27 -11.47 14.23
N ASN A 404 4.88 -12.64 14.03
CA ASN A 404 5.76 -13.28 15.00
C ASN A 404 7.17 -12.67 14.99
N GLY A 405 7.85 -12.75 16.13
CA GLY A 405 9.20 -12.20 16.31
C GLY A 405 9.22 -10.68 16.51
N ARG A 406 8.08 -10.07 16.87
CA ARG A 406 8.00 -8.64 17.12
C ARG A 406 8.27 -8.30 18.60
N ASP A 407 9.29 -7.49 18.87
CA ASP A 407 9.59 -6.80 20.11
C ASP A 407 8.37 -6.07 20.71
N ALA A 408 8.34 -6.12 22.03
CA ALA A 408 7.24 -5.59 22.83
C ALA A 408 7.07 -4.07 22.68
N THR A 409 8.12 -3.29 22.45
CA THR A 409 8.07 -1.81 22.32
C THR A 409 7.95 -1.32 20.88
N TYR A 410 8.79 -1.82 19.99
CA TYR A 410 8.76 -1.66 18.52
C TYR A 410 10.01 -2.37 17.96
N GLU A 411 9.98 -2.79 16.69
CA GLU A 411 11.15 -3.43 16.09
C GLU A 411 12.28 -2.43 15.87
N PRO A 412 13.55 -2.76 16.15
CA PRO A 412 14.66 -1.97 15.62
C PRO A 412 14.72 -2.07 14.08
N HIS A 413 15.58 -1.27 13.48
CA HIS A 413 15.99 -1.48 12.08
C HIS A 413 17.15 -2.48 12.08
N TRP A 414 17.01 -3.56 11.31
CA TRP A 414 17.99 -4.64 11.22
C TRP A 414 18.79 -4.56 9.92
N ASN A 415 20.11 -4.48 10.05
CA ASN A 415 21.05 -4.67 8.92
C ASN A 415 21.39 -6.16 8.76
N GLU A 416 21.31 -6.92 9.85
CA GLU A 416 21.55 -8.36 9.87
C GLU A 416 20.54 -9.07 10.77
N ILE A 417 19.96 -10.17 10.28
CA ILE A 417 19.04 -11.06 11.00
C ILE A 417 19.71 -12.42 11.17
N VAL A 418 19.85 -12.86 12.41
CA VAL A 418 20.56 -14.11 12.78
C VAL A 418 19.69 -15.12 13.54
N SER A 419 18.46 -14.74 13.86
CA SER A 419 17.53 -15.57 14.64
C SER A 419 16.09 -15.44 14.12
N GLU A 420 15.29 -16.49 14.31
CA GLU A 420 13.89 -16.58 13.82
C GLU A 420 12.94 -15.60 14.53
N ASP A 421 13.32 -15.15 15.72
CA ASP A 421 12.58 -14.16 16.53
C ASP A 421 12.90 -12.71 16.17
N GLN A 422 13.73 -12.46 15.16
CA GLN A 422 14.03 -11.13 14.64
C GLN A 422 13.30 -10.92 13.31
N VAL A 423 12.70 -9.75 13.09
CA VAL A 423 11.99 -9.43 11.84
C VAL A 423 12.23 -7.99 11.40
N GLN A 424 12.49 -7.79 10.11
CA GLN A 424 12.58 -6.44 9.53
C GLN A 424 11.18 -5.88 9.29
N VAL A 425 10.85 -4.81 10.01
CA VAL A 425 9.58 -4.07 9.88
C VAL A 425 9.87 -2.63 9.50
N TYR A 426 9.34 -2.22 8.35
CA TYR A 426 9.32 -0.86 7.83
C TYR A 426 8.09 -0.11 8.36
N GLU A 427 8.31 0.81 9.28
CA GLU A 427 7.26 1.57 9.95
C GLU A 427 7.79 2.90 10.50
N THR A 428 6.86 3.71 10.98
CA THR A 428 7.15 4.90 11.78
C THR A 428 6.65 4.68 13.20
N VAL A 429 7.43 5.13 14.19
CA VAL A 429 7.07 5.09 15.61
C VAL A 429 7.36 6.44 16.24
N PHE A 430 6.31 7.03 16.80
CA PHE A 430 6.37 8.28 17.53
C PHE A 430 6.53 8.02 19.01
N GLY A 431 7.25 8.91 19.69
CA GLY A 431 7.33 8.98 21.13
C GLY A 431 6.63 10.23 21.65
N ASP A 432 6.03 10.12 22.83
CA ASP A 432 5.49 11.26 23.56
C ASP A 432 6.60 12.14 24.17
N VAL A 433 6.21 13.19 24.89
CA VAL A 433 7.12 14.12 25.58
C VAL A 433 8.05 13.44 26.60
N SER A 434 7.73 12.22 27.03
CA SER A 434 8.57 11.39 27.92
C SER A 434 9.53 10.46 27.17
N GLY A 435 9.40 10.38 25.84
CA GLY A 435 10.11 9.43 24.99
C GLY A 435 9.48 8.04 24.94
N THR A 436 8.25 7.87 25.44
CA THR A 436 7.53 6.59 25.43
C THR A 436 6.78 6.43 24.10
N PRO A 437 6.82 5.25 23.44
CA PRO A 437 6.07 5.02 22.21
C PRO A 437 4.58 5.35 22.37
N THR A 438 4.02 6.13 21.44
CA THR A 438 2.62 6.54 21.45
C THR A 438 1.96 6.30 20.11
N GLN A 439 0.66 5.99 20.16
CA GLN A 439 -0.23 5.89 19.00
C GLN A 439 -1.21 7.07 18.96
N LEU A 440 -1.15 7.98 19.94
CA LEU A 440 -1.89 9.24 19.98
C LEU A 440 -1.10 10.27 19.19
N LEU A 441 -1.73 10.83 18.17
CA LEU A 441 -1.11 11.73 17.21
C LEU A 441 -0.77 13.06 17.88
N GLU A 442 -1.70 13.60 18.66
CA GLU A 442 -1.52 14.87 19.40
C GLU A 442 -0.42 14.78 20.46
N ARG A 443 -0.08 13.58 20.93
CA ARG A 443 1.04 13.38 21.87
C ARG A 443 2.39 13.21 21.18
N ALA A 444 2.44 13.11 19.86
CA ALA A 444 3.70 12.90 19.15
C ALA A 444 4.66 14.08 19.39
N SER A 445 5.85 13.80 19.92
CA SER A 445 6.87 14.78 20.27
C SER A 445 8.24 14.42 19.71
N VAL A 446 8.62 13.15 19.73
CA VAL A 446 9.92 12.67 19.25
C VAL A 446 9.77 11.56 18.23
N LEU A 447 10.67 11.51 17.24
CA LEU A 447 10.74 10.41 16.29
C LEU A 447 11.60 9.29 16.88
N LEU A 448 10.98 8.17 17.27
CA LEU A 448 11.70 7.02 17.83
C LEU A 448 12.22 6.09 16.73
N LYS A 449 11.45 5.96 15.64
CA LYS A 449 11.81 5.14 14.48
C LYS A 449 11.14 5.70 13.23
N ASP A 450 11.88 5.75 12.14
CA ASP A 450 11.37 5.82 10.78
C ASP A 450 12.40 5.19 9.86
N ASN A 451 12.17 3.94 9.50
CA ASN A 451 12.98 3.22 8.51
C ASN A 451 12.20 2.98 7.21
N ARG A 452 11.08 3.68 6.99
CA ARG A 452 10.31 3.57 5.75
C ARG A 452 11.22 3.86 4.55
N VAL A 453 11.18 3.01 3.53
CA VAL A 453 12.13 3.08 2.40
C VAL A 453 11.84 4.37 1.61
N PRO A 454 12.79 5.31 1.47
CA PRO A 454 12.56 6.57 0.77
C PRO A 454 12.41 6.39 -0.74
N PRO A 455 11.87 7.37 -1.48
CA PRO A 455 11.87 7.33 -2.94
C PRO A 455 13.29 7.53 -3.49
N ARG A 456 13.52 7.16 -4.75
CA ARG A 456 14.75 7.52 -5.45
C ARG A 456 14.92 9.05 -5.46
N GLY A 457 16.16 9.52 -5.30
CA GLY A 457 16.53 10.94 -5.28
C GLY A 457 16.16 11.67 -3.99
N PHE A 458 15.91 10.92 -2.91
CA PHE A 458 15.70 11.50 -1.58
C PHE A 458 17.04 11.77 -0.90
N TYR A 459 17.24 13.00 -0.44
CA TYR A 459 18.52 13.42 0.16
C TYR A 459 18.34 14.03 1.56
N MET A 460 19.26 13.73 2.47
CA MET A 460 19.30 14.32 3.82
C MET A 460 19.65 15.82 3.82
N ASN A 461 20.29 16.32 2.76
CA ASN A 461 20.62 17.74 2.61
C ASN A 461 19.53 18.57 1.93
N HIS A 462 18.38 17.96 1.60
CA HIS A 462 17.26 18.64 0.96
C HIS A 462 16.57 19.62 1.91
N VAL A 463 16.02 20.71 1.37
CA VAL A 463 15.41 21.80 2.16
C VAL A 463 14.19 21.38 2.98
N THR A 464 13.55 20.27 2.63
CA THR A 464 12.40 19.71 3.37
C THR A 464 12.79 18.58 4.31
N TYR A 465 14.07 18.16 4.36
CA TYR A 465 14.48 16.97 5.11
C TYR A 465 14.11 17.03 6.59
N ASP A 466 14.08 18.23 7.19
CA ASP A 466 13.66 18.45 8.56
C ASP A 466 12.22 18.05 8.87
N THR A 467 11.36 17.99 7.85
CA THR A 467 9.96 17.53 7.94
C THR A 467 9.76 16.05 7.59
N VAL A 468 10.79 15.41 7.04
CA VAL A 468 10.73 14.02 6.50
C VAL A 468 11.92 13.16 6.94
N ARG A 469 12.51 13.45 8.10
CA ARG A 469 13.73 12.80 8.58
C ARG A 469 13.62 11.28 8.66
N PHE A 470 14.75 10.60 8.59
CA PHE A 470 14.84 9.21 9.02
C PHE A 470 14.85 9.12 10.55
N GLY A 471 14.49 7.96 11.08
CA GLY A 471 14.67 7.67 12.49
C GLY A 471 16.13 7.36 12.81
N PRO A 472 16.51 7.41 14.10
CA PRO A 472 17.91 7.33 14.51
C PRO A 472 18.68 6.12 13.98
N MET A 473 18.06 4.94 13.93
CA MET A 473 18.73 3.71 13.48
C MET A 473 18.91 3.65 11.96
N ALA A 474 17.94 4.11 11.19
CA ALA A 474 18.04 4.14 9.73
C ALA A 474 19.02 5.22 9.25
N GLU A 475 19.12 6.35 9.97
CA GLU A 475 20.13 7.38 9.70
C GLU A 475 21.57 6.90 9.97
N LEU A 476 21.74 5.95 10.90
CA LEU A 476 23.04 5.36 11.23
C LEU A 476 23.41 4.17 10.33
N ASP A 477 22.48 3.67 9.52
CA ASP A 477 22.76 2.62 8.57
C ASP A 477 23.48 3.18 7.33
N LEU A 478 24.64 2.62 7.04
CA LEU A 478 25.56 3.16 6.02
C LEU A 478 25.08 2.91 4.60
N ASP A 479 24.34 1.83 4.34
CA ASP A 479 23.84 1.52 3.00
C ASP A 479 22.34 1.77 2.81
N PHE A 480 21.62 2.17 3.87
CA PHE A 480 20.26 2.69 3.77
C PHE A 480 20.21 3.90 2.84
N ASN A 481 19.32 3.86 1.85
CA ASN A 481 19.17 4.87 0.80
C ASN A 481 20.47 5.15 -0.01
N HIS A 482 21.44 4.23 0.00
CA HIS A 482 22.62 4.33 -0.84
C HIS A 482 22.66 3.25 -1.92
N SER A 483 23.21 3.60 -3.07
CA SER A 483 23.46 2.65 -4.16
C SER A 483 24.59 1.69 -3.79
N ARG A 484 24.78 0.63 -4.58
CA ARG A 484 25.91 -0.29 -4.43
C ARG A 484 26.82 -0.13 -5.63
N ASN A 485 28.10 0.12 -5.38
CA ASN A 485 29.13 0.17 -6.41
C ASN A 485 29.42 -1.23 -6.97
N GLU A 486 30.07 -1.31 -8.14
CA GLU A 486 30.43 -2.58 -8.76
C GLU A 486 31.35 -3.45 -7.88
N ASP A 487 32.17 -2.83 -7.02
CA ASP A 487 33.05 -3.51 -6.07
C ASP A 487 32.35 -3.92 -4.76
N GLY A 488 31.04 -3.70 -4.65
CA GLY A 488 30.22 -4.02 -3.49
C GLY A 488 30.24 -2.97 -2.37
N SER A 489 31.01 -1.89 -2.50
CA SER A 489 31.02 -0.79 -1.53
C SER A 489 29.76 0.09 -1.63
N VAL A 490 29.50 0.86 -0.57
CA VAL A 490 28.42 1.85 -0.52
C VAL A 490 28.67 2.96 -1.56
N GLY A 491 27.69 3.19 -2.42
CA GLY A 491 27.69 4.22 -3.47
C GLY A 491 26.99 5.50 -3.04
N ASP A 492 26.45 6.25 -4.01
CA ASP A 492 25.78 7.53 -3.80
C ASP A 492 24.45 7.39 -3.05
N GLU A 493 24.10 8.42 -2.26
CA GLU A 493 22.81 8.61 -1.60
C GLU A 493 21.68 8.81 -2.63
N GLY A 494 20.45 8.48 -2.23
CA GLY A 494 19.24 8.69 -3.02
C GLY A 494 18.87 7.48 -3.87
N SER A 495 19.30 6.28 -3.48
CA SER A 495 18.96 5.04 -4.21
C SER A 495 17.49 4.65 -4.06
N GLY A 496 16.84 5.04 -2.96
CA GLY A 496 15.50 4.56 -2.62
C GLY A 496 15.45 3.07 -2.29
N THR A 497 16.55 2.54 -1.71
CA THR A 497 16.67 1.11 -1.36
C THR A 497 17.13 0.91 0.08
N ASP A 498 16.76 -0.24 0.65
CA ASP A 498 17.28 -0.79 1.91
C ASP A 498 17.82 -2.21 1.68
N ARG A 499 18.84 -2.62 2.44
CA ARG A 499 19.44 -3.95 2.35
C ARG A 499 19.67 -4.53 3.73
N LEU A 500 19.46 -5.83 3.85
CA LEU A 500 19.77 -6.57 5.06
C LEU A 500 20.23 -7.98 4.73
N VAL A 501 21.00 -8.55 5.64
CA VAL A 501 21.56 -9.90 5.50
C VAL A 501 20.91 -10.86 6.48
N TYR A 502 20.40 -11.98 5.99
CA TYR A 502 20.06 -13.14 6.80
C TYR A 502 21.31 -14.01 6.93
N ARG A 503 21.85 -14.13 8.15
CA ARG A 503 23.02 -14.96 8.45
C ARG A 503 22.64 -16.10 9.38
N ILE A 504 22.62 -17.31 8.84
CA ILE A 504 22.01 -18.48 9.49
C ILE A 504 23.09 -19.55 9.66
N ALA A 505 23.32 -19.98 10.90
CA ALA A 505 24.21 -21.10 11.16
C ALA A 505 23.61 -22.41 10.61
N ASP A 506 24.38 -23.18 9.84
CA ASP A 506 23.92 -24.47 9.34
C ASP A 506 24.18 -25.60 10.35
N LEU A 507 23.10 -26.13 10.91
CA LEU A 507 23.12 -27.32 11.77
C LEU A 507 22.66 -28.58 11.03
N SER A 508 22.23 -28.47 9.76
CA SER A 508 21.57 -29.55 9.03
C SER A 508 22.53 -30.42 8.21
N GLY A 509 23.68 -29.88 7.79
CA GLY A 509 24.63 -30.57 6.93
C GLY A 509 24.17 -30.69 5.47
N THR A 510 23.15 -29.92 5.05
CA THR A 510 22.68 -29.89 3.67
C THR A 510 23.68 -29.18 2.75
N ALA A 511 23.87 -29.73 1.54
CA ALA A 511 24.77 -29.11 0.55
C ALA A 511 24.11 -27.93 -0.20
N SER A 512 22.78 -27.88 -0.21
CA SER A 512 22.01 -26.85 -0.89
C SER A 512 20.69 -26.57 -0.17
N VAL A 513 20.18 -25.36 -0.38
CA VAL A 513 18.96 -24.82 0.23
C VAL A 513 18.20 -23.97 -0.77
N GLN A 514 16.90 -23.82 -0.57
CA GLN A 514 16.10 -22.82 -1.26
C GLN A 514 15.66 -21.73 -0.27
N ALA A 515 16.09 -20.50 -0.54
CA ALA A 515 15.69 -19.33 0.21
C ALA A 515 14.48 -18.68 -0.47
N HIS A 516 13.51 -18.25 0.34
CA HIS A 516 12.33 -17.51 -0.09
C HIS A 516 12.24 -16.22 0.73
N ALA A 517 11.98 -15.10 0.06
CA ALA A 517 11.68 -13.84 0.72
C ALA A 517 10.35 -13.28 0.20
N ARG A 518 9.52 -12.77 1.10
CA ARG A 518 8.28 -12.06 0.76
C ARG A 518 8.24 -10.70 1.44
N LEU A 519 7.92 -9.67 0.68
CA LEU A 519 7.57 -8.35 1.21
C LEU A 519 6.05 -8.30 1.39
N GLN A 520 5.62 -8.05 2.61
CA GLN A 520 4.22 -8.06 3.02
C GLN A 520 3.81 -6.70 3.56
N TYR A 521 2.54 -6.33 3.39
CA TYR A 521 1.99 -5.03 3.80
C TYR A 521 0.72 -5.17 4.64
N VAL A 522 0.64 -4.36 5.68
CA VAL A 522 -0.50 -4.27 6.60
C VAL A 522 -0.87 -2.80 6.79
N SER A 523 -2.12 -2.47 6.51
CA SER A 523 -2.61 -1.09 6.67
C SER A 523 -2.98 -0.75 8.10
N VAL A 524 -3.55 -1.70 8.84
CA VAL A 524 -4.04 -1.50 10.21
C VAL A 524 -3.61 -2.71 11.07
N PRO A 525 -2.41 -2.67 11.67
CA PRO A 525 -1.94 -3.76 12.52
C PRO A 525 -2.66 -3.76 13.87
N ALA A 526 -2.97 -4.94 14.41
CA ALA A 526 -3.68 -5.08 15.68
C ALA A 526 -3.02 -4.30 16.84
N ARG A 527 -1.68 -4.26 16.86
CA ARG A 527 -0.90 -3.45 17.80
C ARG A 527 -1.32 -1.98 17.79
N TRP A 528 -1.54 -1.39 16.62
CA TRP A 528 -1.88 0.03 16.47
C TRP A 528 -3.26 0.39 17.01
N VAL A 529 -4.19 -0.56 16.99
CA VAL A 529 -5.59 -0.33 17.41
C VAL A 529 -5.85 -0.83 18.83
N SER A 530 -4.93 -1.61 19.42
CA SER A 530 -5.11 -2.22 20.75
C SER A 530 -5.40 -1.20 21.86
N GLY A 531 -4.57 -0.14 21.98
CA GLY A 531 -4.78 0.89 23.01
C GLY A 531 -6.07 1.69 22.79
N MET A 532 -6.49 1.84 21.53
CA MET A 532 -7.79 2.46 21.22
C MET A 532 -8.96 1.60 21.67
N PHE A 533 -8.89 0.27 21.50
CA PHE A 533 -9.96 -0.65 21.88
C PHE A 533 -10.16 -0.76 23.40
N GLU A 534 -9.19 -0.35 24.22
CA GLU A 534 -9.38 -0.22 25.67
C GLU A 534 -10.47 0.78 26.05
N TYR A 535 -10.87 1.67 25.13
CA TYR A 535 -11.93 2.68 25.30
C TYR A 535 -13.26 2.28 24.65
N ALA A 536 -13.43 1.03 24.20
CA ALA A 536 -14.64 0.57 23.51
C ALA A 536 -15.91 0.68 24.40
N ASP A 537 -15.77 0.59 25.72
CA ASP A 537 -16.88 0.76 26.65
C ASP A 537 -17.36 2.22 26.81
N GLN A 538 -16.57 3.18 26.33
CA GLN A 538 -16.83 4.62 26.43
C GLN A 538 -17.22 5.27 25.09
N SER A 539 -17.07 4.57 23.97
CA SER A 539 -17.36 5.11 22.63
C SER A 539 -17.95 4.06 21.70
N GLU A 540 -19.16 4.34 21.20
CA GLU A 540 -19.82 3.52 20.18
C GLU A 540 -19.00 3.43 18.89
N ALA A 541 -18.31 4.51 18.49
CA ALA A 541 -17.45 4.49 17.31
C ALA A 541 -16.28 3.51 17.46
N ILE A 542 -15.67 3.46 18.66
CA ILE A 542 -14.57 2.53 18.96
C ILE A 542 -15.10 1.10 19.02
N ALA A 543 -16.19 0.84 19.75
CA ALA A 543 -16.78 -0.49 19.84
C ALA A 543 -17.23 -1.04 18.47
N THR A 544 -17.81 -0.17 17.63
CA THR A 544 -18.24 -0.53 16.27
C THR A 544 -17.06 -0.92 15.41
N PHE A 545 -15.99 -0.11 15.41
CA PHE A 545 -14.80 -0.42 14.64
C PHE A 545 -14.09 -1.68 15.17
N GLU A 546 -14.01 -1.87 16.49
CA GLU A 546 -13.44 -3.08 17.09
C GLU A 546 -14.18 -4.34 16.62
N ALA A 547 -15.51 -4.33 16.66
CA ALA A 547 -16.32 -5.44 16.21
C ALA A 547 -16.08 -5.76 14.73
N MET A 548 -16.04 -4.74 13.87
CA MET A 548 -15.75 -4.91 12.44
C MET A 548 -14.32 -5.42 12.21
N PHE A 549 -13.34 -4.88 12.93
CA PHE A 549 -11.92 -5.25 12.82
C PHE A 549 -11.70 -6.71 13.23
N ASN A 550 -12.30 -7.15 14.34
CA ASN A 550 -12.18 -8.51 14.85
C ASN A 550 -12.87 -9.53 13.93
N ALA A 551 -13.93 -9.14 13.22
CA ALA A 551 -14.62 -9.97 12.25
C ALA A 551 -13.94 -10.04 10.87
N SER A 552 -12.99 -9.14 10.59
CA SER A 552 -12.37 -8.99 9.27
C SER A 552 -11.20 -9.95 9.03
N ASP A 553 -10.95 -10.27 7.76
CA ASP A 553 -9.73 -10.92 7.32
C ASP A 553 -8.55 -9.93 7.42
N ARG A 554 -7.63 -10.21 8.35
CA ARG A 554 -6.44 -9.41 8.64
C ARG A 554 -5.18 -9.91 7.92
N THR A 555 -5.33 -10.82 6.95
CA THR A 555 -4.20 -11.37 6.18
C THR A 555 -3.44 -10.25 5.45
N PRO A 556 -2.11 -10.13 5.64
CA PRO A 556 -1.28 -9.16 4.95
C PRO A 556 -1.35 -9.32 3.42
N VAL A 557 -1.18 -8.21 2.71
CA VAL A 557 -1.04 -8.26 1.26
C VAL A 557 0.40 -8.64 0.93
N VAL A 558 0.60 -9.80 0.30
CA VAL A 558 1.90 -10.15 -0.30
C VAL A 558 2.12 -9.26 -1.51
N MET A 559 3.10 -8.36 -1.42
CA MET A 559 3.45 -7.41 -2.48
C MET A 559 4.39 -8.04 -3.49
N LYS A 560 5.48 -8.62 -3.01
CA LYS A 560 6.51 -9.28 -3.82
C LYS A 560 6.95 -10.57 -3.15
N ALA A 561 7.30 -11.56 -3.96
CA ALA A 561 7.90 -12.81 -3.51
C ALA A 561 9.03 -13.19 -4.47
N VAL A 562 10.17 -13.56 -3.91
CA VAL A 562 11.35 -14.01 -4.67
C VAL A 562 11.94 -15.25 -4.03
N SER A 563 12.72 -16.00 -4.81
CA SER A 563 13.44 -17.17 -4.30
C SER A 563 14.83 -17.24 -4.91
N ALA A 564 15.79 -17.73 -4.13
CA ALA A 564 17.15 -17.99 -4.58
C ALA A 564 17.58 -19.40 -4.18
N GLN A 565 18.34 -20.04 -5.06
CA GLN A 565 19.01 -21.31 -4.75
C GLN A 565 20.34 -21.01 -4.05
N GLY A 566 20.54 -21.58 -2.86
CA GLY A 566 21.78 -21.48 -2.10
C GLY A 566 22.65 -22.72 -2.15
N TRP A 567 23.96 -22.52 -2.03
CA TRP A 567 25.00 -23.56 -1.99
C TRP A 567 25.95 -23.38 -0.81
N MET A 568 26.23 -24.46 -0.07
CA MET A 568 27.09 -24.39 1.11
C MET A 568 28.51 -23.95 0.72
N GLY A 569 29.11 -23.03 1.49
CA GLY A 569 30.46 -22.52 1.23
C GLY A 569 30.56 -21.66 -0.04
N TYR A 570 29.49 -20.93 -0.38
CA TYR A 570 29.47 -20.04 -1.55
C TYR A 570 30.50 -18.91 -1.41
N SER A 571 31.12 -18.51 -2.52
CA SER A 571 32.01 -17.34 -2.59
C SER A 571 31.90 -16.64 -3.95
N ASP A 572 31.86 -15.31 -3.89
CA ASP A 572 31.91 -14.38 -5.04
C ASP A 572 33.35 -14.06 -5.44
N ASP A 573 34.28 -14.15 -4.50
CA ASP A 573 35.67 -13.75 -4.67
C ASP A 573 36.50 -14.93 -5.17
N ILE A 574 36.38 -15.27 -6.46
CA ILE A 574 37.24 -16.29 -7.05
C ILE A 574 37.57 -15.98 -8.51
N GLU A 575 38.81 -15.54 -8.74
CA GLU A 575 39.47 -15.43 -10.06
C GLU A 575 39.60 -16.81 -10.73
N GLY A 576 38.51 -17.41 -11.22
CA GLY A 576 38.61 -18.63 -12.05
C GLY A 576 37.39 -19.53 -12.07
N TRP A 577 37.48 -20.55 -12.93
CA TRP A 577 36.47 -21.58 -13.08
C TRP A 577 36.44 -22.53 -11.87
N ARG A 578 35.24 -23.01 -11.49
CA ARG A 578 35.09 -23.99 -10.39
C ARG A 578 34.07 -25.07 -10.71
N VAL A 579 34.11 -26.16 -9.95
CA VAL A 579 33.10 -27.22 -9.95
C VAL A 579 32.29 -27.13 -8.64
N ALA A 580 30.97 -27.20 -8.72
CA ALA A 580 30.08 -27.21 -7.57
C ALA A 580 29.03 -28.34 -7.66
N PRO A 581 28.72 -29.03 -6.54
CA PRO A 581 29.41 -28.95 -5.26
C PRO A 581 30.84 -29.52 -5.39
N ASN A 582 31.73 -29.16 -4.48
CA ASN A 582 33.05 -29.77 -4.38
C ASN A 582 33.50 -29.70 -2.91
N PRO A 583 33.58 -30.84 -2.19
CA PRO A 583 33.47 -32.21 -2.68
C PRO A 583 32.05 -32.64 -3.14
N VAL A 584 31.99 -33.73 -3.90
CA VAL A 584 30.77 -34.28 -4.50
C VAL A 584 30.45 -35.62 -3.84
N ALA A 585 29.30 -35.68 -3.15
CA ALA A 585 28.79 -36.93 -2.58
C ALA A 585 28.21 -37.87 -3.65
N GLU A 586 28.10 -39.16 -3.32
CA GLU A 586 27.42 -40.13 -4.18
C GLU A 586 25.97 -39.71 -4.46
N GLY A 587 25.54 -39.82 -5.72
CA GLY A 587 24.21 -39.39 -6.15
C GLY A 587 24.11 -37.94 -6.62
N ASN A 588 25.02 -37.05 -6.20
CA ASN A 588 24.97 -35.63 -6.57
C ASN A 588 25.47 -35.37 -7.99
N THR A 589 24.86 -34.37 -8.64
CA THR A 589 25.34 -33.81 -9.91
C THR A 589 26.40 -32.74 -9.65
N ILE A 590 27.30 -32.54 -10.62
CA ILE A 590 28.26 -31.44 -10.62
C ILE A 590 27.96 -30.46 -11.72
N ARG A 591 28.26 -29.18 -11.51
CA ARG A 591 28.29 -28.15 -12.55
C ARG A 591 29.61 -27.39 -12.52
N LEU A 592 30.02 -26.90 -13.67
CA LEU A 592 31.07 -25.91 -13.82
C LEU A 592 30.46 -24.51 -13.68
N ILE A 593 31.18 -23.63 -12.99
CA ILE A 593 30.82 -22.22 -12.81
C ILE A 593 31.95 -21.39 -13.41
N PRO A 594 31.68 -20.58 -14.45
CA PRO A 594 32.68 -19.72 -15.08
C PRO A 594 32.93 -18.45 -14.26
N PRO A 595 34.11 -17.83 -14.37
CA PRO A 595 34.30 -16.43 -13.97
C PRO A 595 33.57 -15.49 -14.94
N GLN A 596 33.33 -14.25 -14.52
CA GLN A 596 32.60 -13.27 -15.31
C GLN A 596 33.27 -13.05 -16.70
N GLY A 597 32.46 -13.08 -17.76
CA GLY A 597 32.94 -12.82 -19.13
C GLY A 597 33.69 -13.97 -19.83
N GLN A 598 33.81 -15.15 -19.21
CA GLN A 598 34.42 -16.32 -19.86
C GLN A 598 33.39 -17.37 -20.26
N ALA A 599 33.67 -18.04 -21.39
CA ALA A 599 32.90 -19.18 -21.87
C ALA A 599 33.83 -20.31 -22.32
N ALA A 600 33.35 -21.55 -22.18
CA ALA A 600 34.05 -22.74 -22.65
C ALA A 600 33.54 -23.14 -24.05
N GLU A 601 34.46 -23.59 -24.90
CA GLU A 601 34.16 -24.26 -26.18
C GLU A 601 33.99 -25.77 -25.98
N LEU A 602 34.84 -26.39 -25.16
CA LEU A 602 34.85 -27.82 -24.88
C LEU A 602 35.05 -28.10 -23.38
N VAL A 603 34.43 -29.17 -22.89
CA VAL A 603 34.58 -29.64 -21.50
C VAL A 603 34.81 -31.14 -21.46
N TRP A 604 35.91 -31.55 -20.85
CA TRP A 604 36.26 -32.95 -20.60
C TRP A 604 36.38 -33.23 -19.11
N LEU A 605 35.76 -34.31 -18.64
CA LEU A 605 36.06 -34.88 -17.33
C LEU A 605 37.22 -35.84 -17.44
N THR A 606 38.22 -35.71 -16.58
CA THR A 606 39.39 -36.59 -16.54
C THR A 606 39.66 -37.12 -15.13
N ASP A 607 40.31 -38.28 -15.05
CA ASP A 607 40.87 -38.76 -13.79
C ASP A 607 42.22 -38.08 -13.47
N ALA A 608 42.80 -38.42 -12.32
CA ALA A 608 44.09 -37.88 -11.88
C ALA A 608 45.29 -38.27 -12.75
N SER A 609 45.15 -39.25 -13.65
CA SER A 609 46.18 -39.62 -14.62
C SER A 609 46.08 -38.82 -15.93
N GLY A 610 45.06 -37.98 -16.06
CA GLY A 610 44.78 -37.20 -17.28
C GLY A 610 44.01 -38.00 -18.34
N ARG A 611 43.53 -39.20 -18.02
CA ARG A 611 42.68 -39.98 -18.92
C ARG A 611 41.30 -39.34 -19.00
N VAL A 612 40.83 -39.08 -20.22
CA VAL A 612 39.47 -38.59 -20.47
C VAL A 612 38.46 -39.68 -20.12
N LEU A 613 37.57 -39.35 -19.20
CA LEU A 613 36.47 -40.19 -18.73
C LEU A 613 35.21 -39.95 -19.55
N ARG A 614 34.91 -38.68 -19.80
CA ARG A 614 33.72 -38.24 -20.54
C ARG A 614 33.93 -36.85 -21.12
N GLU A 615 33.48 -36.66 -22.35
CA GLU A 615 33.22 -35.32 -22.90
C GLU A 615 31.79 -34.90 -22.55
N VAL A 616 31.64 -33.69 -22.03
CA VAL A 616 30.36 -33.14 -21.56
C VAL A 616 30.07 -31.90 -22.40
N SER A 617 28.84 -31.77 -22.89
CA SER A 617 28.46 -30.55 -23.60
C SER A 617 28.57 -29.35 -22.67
N VAL A 618 28.92 -28.18 -23.19
CA VAL A 618 29.02 -26.95 -22.39
C VAL A 618 27.70 -26.68 -21.64
N TYR A 619 26.57 -26.91 -22.30
CA TYR A 619 25.25 -26.79 -21.68
C TYR A 619 25.07 -27.71 -20.46
N GLU A 620 25.37 -29.01 -20.58
CA GLU A 620 25.29 -29.95 -19.45
C GLU A 620 26.32 -29.63 -18.35
N ALA A 621 27.49 -29.16 -18.74
CA ALA A 621 28.53 -28.78 -17.80
C ALA A 621 28.10 -27.60 -16.93
N MET A 622 27.40 -26.60 -17.49
CA MET A 622 26.91 -25.43 -16.77
C MET A 622 25.65 -25.70 -15.94
N ASN A 623 24.74 -26.55 -16.44
CA ASN A 623 23.43 -26.76 -15.84
C ASN A 623 23.38 -27.94 -14.85
N GLY A 624 24.44 -28.75 -14.79
CA GLY A 624 24.55 -29.89 -13.89
C GLY A 624 24.51 -31.22 -14.63
N HIS A 625 25.45 -32.11 -14.30
CA HIS A 625 25.51 -33.46 -14.87
C HIS A 625 25.94 -34.50 -13.82
N SER A 626 25.47 -35.73 -14.02
CA SER A 626 25.70 -36.82 -13.08
C SER A 626 27.11 -37.41 -13.17
N VAL A 627 27.67 -37.73 -12.01
CA VAL A 627 28.96 -38.43 -11.83
C VAL A 627 28.82 -39.72 -11.01
N THR A 628 27.61 -40.29 -10.96
CA THR A 628 27.28 -41.48 -10.15
C THR A 628 28.16 -42.70 -10.47
N GLY A 629 28.65 -42.85 -11.70
CA GLY A 629 29.53 -43.97 -12.09
C GLY A 629 31.01 -43.86 -11.71
N LEU A 630 31.45 -42.75 -11.10
CA LEU A 630 32.86 -42.55 -10.74
C LEU A 630 33.16 -43.05 -9.31
N PRO A 631 34.29 -43.73 -9.02
CA PRO A 631 34.66 -44.05 -7.64
C PRO A 631 35.02 -42.79 -6.83
N SER A 632 35.13 -42.89 -5.50
CA SER A 632 35.69 -41.80 -4.68
C SER A 632 37.13 -41.52 -5.12
N GLY A 633 37.49 -40.24 -5.27
CA GLY A 633 38.78 -39.85 -5.81
C GLY A 633 38.88 -38.41 -6.26
N VAL A 634 40.05 -38.05 -6.77
CA VAL A 634 40.34 -36.73 -7.34
C VAL A 634 40.15 -36.78 -8.85
N TYR A 635 39.43 -35.81 -9.36
CA TYR A 635 39.07 -35.65 -10.76
C TYR A 635 39.34 -34.22 -11.23
N PHE A 636 39.33 -34.02 -12.55
CA PHE A 636 39.47 -32.72 -13.16
C PHE A 636 38.40 -32.49 -14.21
N ALA A 637 37.91 -31.26 -14.29
CA ALA A 637 37.18 -30.76 -15.45
C ALA A 637 38.17 -29.92 -16.28
N ARG A 638 38.54 -30.45 -17.43
CA ARG A 638 39.46 -29.84 -18.38
C ARG A 638 38.63 -29.06 -19.41
N ILE A 639 38.79 -27.75 -19.41
CA ILE A 639 37.98 -26.82 -20.21
C ILE A 639 38.84 -26.16 -21.28
N GLN A 640 38.30 -26.00 -22.48
CA GLN A 640 38.90 -25.17 -23.53
C GLN A 640 38.17 -23.84 -23.58
N LEU A 641 38.88 -22.73 -23.46
CA LEU A 641 38.33 -21.39 -23.57
C LEU A 641 38.20 -20.95 -25.04
N LEU A 642 37.36 -19.95 -25.29
CA LEU A 642 37.32 -19.21 -26.55
C LEU A 642 38.73 -18.69 -26.89
N GLY A 643 39.32 -19.18 -27.98
CA GLY A 643 40.72 -18.90 -28.36
C GLY A 643 41.69 -20.08 -28.17
N GLY A 644 41.22 -21.22 -27.68
CA GLY A 644 41.91 -22.51 -27.75
C GLY A 644 42.79 -22.87 -26.54
N GLU A 645 42.89 -22.01 -25.53
CA GLU A 645 43.61 -22.27 -24.27
C GLU A 645 42.88 -23.31 -23.42
N TRP A 646 43.64 -24.20 -22.75
CA TRP A 646 43.09 -25.23 -21.87
C TRP A 646 43.36 -24.95 -20.40
N GLN A 647 42.35 -25.11 -19.54
CA GLN A 647 42.46 -25.04 -18.08
C GLN A 647 41.97 -26.34 -17.42
N ASN A 648 42.47 -26.66 -16.23
CA ASN A 648 42.10 -27.86 -15.46
C ASN A 648 41.53 -27.46 -14.10
N ILE A 649 40.29 -27.84 -13.83
CA ILE A 649 39.58 -27.50 -12.60
C ILE A 649 39.43 -28.74 -11.74
N ARG A 650 40.13 -28.77 -10.60
CA ARG A 650 40.14 -29.92 -9.68
C ARG A 650 38.82 -30.03 -8.93
N TRP A 651 38.31 -31.25 -8.81
CA TRP A 651 37.20 -31.59 -7.94
C TRP A 651 37.37 -32.96 -7.29
N VAL A 652 36.66 -33.19 -6.19
CA VAL A 652 36.78 -34.42 -5.39
C VAL A 652 35.43 -35.10 -5.32
N LYS A 653 35.40 -36.41 -5.60
CA LYS A 653 34.27 -37.27 -5.26
C LYS A 653 34.57 -37.97 -3.93
N THR A 654 33.72 -37.76 -2.93
CA THR A 654 33.83 -38.39 -1.60
C THR A 654 33.15 -39.74 -1.58
#